data_AF-A0A2R5FY94-F1
#
_entry.id   AF-A0A2R5FY94-F1
#
_cell.length_a   1.000
_cell.length_b   1.000
_cell.length_c   1.000
_cell.angle_alpha   90.00
_cell.angle_beta   90.00
_cell.angle_gamma   90.00
#
_symmetry.space_group_name_H-M   'P 1'
#
loop_
_entity.id
_entity.type
_entity.pdbx_description
1 polymer ?
#
loop_
_entity_poly.entity_id
_entity_poly.type
_entity_poly.pdbx_seq_one_letter_code
_entity_poly.pdbx_strand_id
1 'polypeptide(L)'
;MTDNRVYKNAVLDDLELQAGLKSINPKFGDFVIRVAGEAWDLPLIDQKTKALMAIAIDVVNQNHKGPGNPFAAHLDMAFKQGAAYEEIEELLLFMCVYAGFNKVASCFGTLNKIFEQSSVELRNAAMISAIKKADYAIRDQNGTAVFYVLLWKRKSITLDLFDDYWRNVHGPVCARLPGQHQYWQFHLANNQGDLWPTIEGIEYDLPPEDQFDGIAELTFETEVDRQTWFKSAAILMDDERNIFSKAIGYITNSGNSQTYIDSIPTGAPNGNLNVIKFHVMVKKSDAVSVEAFRRYMTDSFAPAVVQSDSVVKFRLHLLEEVDNSRPDAPGVSHYEAPEKQYQAAFEIAFANPLEMETFFASKEYAIAVQDQAKYVQQILPFPERTAYTFVYESKITLAGQCSSKVADLIMKVGATNQLKDDIVSLMNGTQNQQNGKSGLGHYLQGVQHFGITVYDMPKSLEFYLEVLGGKVAIGGDGFYGEALHNLLFQKEEVEAIEKGIDPKALGVANIRDGSDMALDVRFISFGNTVVEIIHFRDAKLTLAAPNAFEKIPSSVGYTNAPHLSFYVKDDVDIDVFAKELEDECQRRGLTEVVVNRIVRANSAEEMKKLAPKFAKTDFTDDFEGWALFYCKGPNGEQLEFNQVTRKAKENFTRAETEYNQANGTNYWFLNSQKPKSNTQGLYATYSIPVNAPLETVWDVLLDKMQNPQPYIPHVVEEFKILERYNNGILRKIRTPRMQMKEKVTVDEQAKKVIFTLVDHPLFTGELSNQVTLPANHNSGSLPIVTYTIDLQPTNDKALEQEEAEWFIKAAQPEAIAQAVHHLKNIIENQVNQESNTMILAHSQTFVGTKSEIVKRMFQAGESMNVENFIKFYTDDAHYQFSNFPVAYGPQGIRDSSVDFLATVAKVYHHIKNMWEVGDTVICEMDVTYIRHDGKVFTLPCCDTIVFKGDKVQELRIYMNIDPVFVFDNNETQSKPASSSGSLTKTLEKMYAALHAENWDEFMTFFTPNLLYKIGANDPVIGPEACRDLLSHIYKTLKLTTHNTRGMWEIGNTIILEMDANYIHKVDKRFVQVPCTDIYRFDGDKIYEWRVYPDASQTGVRI
;
A
#
# COMPACT_ATOMS: atom_id res chain seq x y z
N MET A 1 -17.08 -38.12 29.15
CA MET A 1 -17.67 -38.18 30.50
C MET A 1 -16.51 -38.22 31.47
N THR A 2 -16.41 -37.25 32.39
CA THR A 2 -15.57 -37.36 33.59
C THR A 2 -16.51 -37.60 34.77
N ASP A 3 -16.21 -38.64 35.56
CA ASP A 3 -17.01 -38.99 36.74
C ASP A 3 -16.85 -37.87 37.77
N ASN A 4 -17.95 -37.30 38.25
CA ASN A 4 -17.95 -36.06 39.05
C ASN A 4 -17.61 -36.36 40.53
N ARG A 5 -16.51 -37.10 40.75
CA ARG A 5 -16.02 -37.54 42.05
C ARG A 5 -15.09 -36.50 42.65
N VAL A 6 -15.67 -35.62 43.44
CA VAL A 6 -14.94 -34.83 44.44
C VAL A 6 -14.18 -35.81 45.35
N TYR A 7 -12.84 -35.84 45.23
CA TYR A 7 -12.00 -36.73 46.03
C TYR A 7 -12.12 -36.37 47.52
N LYS A 8 -12.30 -37.37 48.39
CA LYS A 8 -12.46 -37.14 49.84
C LYS A 8 -11.17 -36.58 50.44
N ASN A 9 -10.03 -37.04 49.94
CA ASN A 9 -8.69 -36.51 50.17
C ASN A 9 -8.03 -36.23 48.81
N ALA A 10 -7.72 -34.96 48.53
CA ALA A 10 -7.20 -34.53 47.22
C ALA A 10 -5.82 -35.11 46.85
N VAL A 11 -5.13 -35.77 47.79
CA VAL A 11 -3.79 -36.37 47.59
C VAL A 11 -3.86 -37.90 47.62
N LEU A 12 -4.57 -38.48 48.60
CA LEU A 12 -4.59 -39.94 48.79
C LEU A 12 -5.56 -40.68 47.85
N ASP A 13 -6.60 -40.02 47.36
CA ASP A 13 -7.57 -40.64 46.45
C ASP A 13 -7.25 -40.38 44.96
N ASP A 14 -6.38 -39.41 44.64
CA ASP A 14 -5.92 -39.14 43.27
C ASP A 14 -4.67 -39.99 42.94
N LEU A 15 -4.89 -41.09 42.21
CA LEU A 15 -3.83 -42.01 41.78
C LEU A 15 -2.94 -41.45 40.66
N GLU A 16 -3.44 -40.49 39.88
CA GLU A 16 -2.69 -39.84 38.80
C GLU A 16 -1.67 -38.86 39.37
N LEU A 17 -2.10 -38.03 40.32
CA LEU A 17 -1.22 -37.17 41.12
C LEU A 17 -0.13 -37.99 41.83
N GLN A 18 -0.49 -39.14 42.41
CA GLN A 18 0.47 -40.04 43.05
C GLN A 18 1.50 -40.62 42.05
N ALA A 19 1.07 -40.96 40.83
CA ALA A 19 1.97 -41.44 39.78
C ALA A 19 2.92 -40.32 39.30
N GLY A 20 2.40 -39.11 39.08
CA GLY A 20 3.18 -37.94 38.69
C GLY A 20 4.23 -37.53 39.75
N LEU A 21 3.86 -37.56 41.03
CA LEU A 21 4.81 -37.29 42.13
C LEU A 21 5.94 -38.34 42.21
N LYS A 22 5.63 -39.62 41.91
CA LYS A 22 6.63 -40.69 41.89
C LYS A 22 7.51 -40.69 40.63
N SER A 23 7.02 -40.21 39.49
CA SER A 23 7.81 -40.09 38.26
C SER A 23 8.88 -39.00 38.36
N ILE A 24 8.63 -37.92 39.10
CA ILE A 24 9.65 -36.90 39.45
C ILE A 24 10.81 -37.55 40.22
N ASN A 25 10.50 -38.25 41.32
CA ASN A 25 11.44 -39.12 42.02
C ASN A 25 10.66 -40.04 42.98
N PRO A 26 10.84 -41.38 42.97
CA PRO A 26 10.03 -42.29 43.78
C PRO A 26 10.06 -42.00 45.29
N LYS A 27 11.22 -41.64 45.85
CA LYS A 27 11.37 -41.33 47.28
C LYS A 27 10.73 -39.99 47.66
N PHE A 28 10.81 -39.01 46.75
CA PHE A 28 10.13 -37.72 46.92
C PHE A 28 8.61 -37.92 46.85
N GLY A 29 8.12 -38.67 45.85
CA GLY A 29 6.71 -38.99 45.71
C GLY A 29 6.14 -39.68 46.95
N ASP A 30 6.76 -40.77 47.41
CA ASP A 30 6.33 -41.46 48.64
C ASP A 30 6.39 -40.55 49.90
N PHE A 31 7.33 -39.60 49.96
CA PHE A 31 7.42 -38.63 51.05
C PHE A 31 6.28 -37.60 51.00
N VAL A 32 6.03 -37.00 49.82
CA VAL A 32 4.97 -36.01 49.61
C VAL A 32 3.60 -36.64 49.82
N ILE A 33 3.33 -37.81 49.22
CA ILE A 33 2.04 -38.50 49.34
C ILE A 33 1.68 -38.77 50.80
N ARG A 34 2.66 -39.21 51.62
CA ARG A 34 2.44 -39.43 53.06
C ARG A 34 2.20 -38.13 53.82
N VAL A 35 3.11 -37.14 53.70
CA VAL A 35 3.06 -35.91 54.52
C VAL A 35 1.92 -34.99 54.08
N ALA A 36 1.72 -34.79 52.77
CA ALA A 36 0.60 -34.03 52.25
C ALA A 36 -0.72 -34.79 52.45
N GLY A 37 -0.76 -36.11 52.25
CA GLY A 37 -1.94 -36.93 52.52
C GLY A 37 -2.47 -36.76 53.95
N GLU A 38 -1.58 -36.84 54.95
CA GLU A 38 -1.91 -36.60 56.36
C GLU A 38 -2.41 -35.16 56.61
N ALA A 39 -1.76 -34.15 56.03
CA ALA A 39 -2.14 -32.74 56.22
C ALA A 39 -3.47 -32.38 55.54
N TRP A 40 -3.74 -32.93 54.34
CA TRP A 40 -4.98 -32.72 53.60
C TRP A 40 -6.16 -33.52 54.17
N ASP A 41 -5.93 -34.54 55.02
CA ASP A 41 -7.00 -35.28 55.71
C ASP A 41 -7.60 -34.53 56.91
N LEU A 42 -6.97 -33.46 57.39
CA LEU A 42 -7.44 -32.69 58.56
C LEU A 42 -8.84 -32.07 58.30
N PRO A 43 -9.84 -32.29 59.17
CA PRO A 43 -11.25 -32.17 58.79
C PRO A 43 -11.85 -30.75 58.84
N LEU A 44 -11.12 -29.75 59.36
CA LEU A 44 -11.68 -28.42 59.64
C LEU A 44 -11.73 -27.46 58.44
N ILE A 45 -10.96 -27.75 57.39
CA ILE A 45 -10.95 -26.98 56.14
C ILE A 45 -11.20 -27.99 55.02
N ASP A 46 -12.15 -27.69 54.13
CA ASP A 46 -12.49 -28.57 53.01
C ASP A 46 -11.36 -28.62 51.95
N GLN A 47 -11.43 -29.61 51.07
CA GLN A 47 -10.38 -29.87 50.07
C GLN A 47 -10.27 -28.75 49.03
N LYS A 48 -11.39 -28.12 48.64
CA LYS A 48 -11.42 -27.01 47.67
C LYS A 48 -10.78 -25.76 48.25
N THR A 49 -11.13 -25.39 49.49
CA THR A 49 -10.49 -24.28 50.21
C THR A 49 -8.99 -24.52 50.41
N LYS A 50 -8.56 -25.75 50.74
CA LYS A 50 -7.14 -26.12 50.81
C LYS A 50 -6.41 -25.91 49.47
N ALA A 51 -7.02 -26.29 48.35
CA ALA A 51 -6.44 -26.09 47.02
C ALA A 51 -6.32 -24.60 46.64
N LEU A 52 -7.35 -23.79 46.92
CA LEU A 52 -7.30 -22.34 46.75
C LEU A 52 -6.21 -21.70 47.64
N MET A 53 -6.04 -22.15 48.88
CA MET A 53 -4.93 -21.72 49.74
C MET A 53 -3.56 -22.10 49.17
N ALA A 54 -3.41 -23.30 48.59
CA ALA A 54 -2.16 -23.74 47.96
C ALA A 54 -1.81 -22.89 46.72
N ILE A 55 -2.80 -22.59 45.86
CA ILE A 55 -2.68 -21.66 44.72
C ILE A 55 -2.18 -20.29 45.20
N ALA A 56 -2.78 -19.73 46.25
CA ALA A 56 -2.35 -18.44 46.82
C ALA A 56 -0.91 -18.46 47.35
N ILE A 57 -0.49 -19.56 47.99
CA ILE A 57 0.87 -19.75 48.51
C ILE A 57 1.89 -19.83 47.35
N ASP A 58 1.57 -20.52 46.27
CA ASP A 58 2.42 -20.62 45.08
C ASP A 58 2.62 -19.26 44.38
N VAL A 59 1.54 -18.46 44.27
CA VAL A 59 1.58 -17.09 43.75
C VAL A 59 2.54 -16.20 44.56
N VAL A 60 2.56 -16.34 45.89
CA VAL A 60 3.50 -15.61 46.76
C VAL A 60 4.94 -16.10 46.55
N ASN A 61 5.14 -17.41 46.45
CA ASN A 61 6.46 -18.07 46.46
C ASN A 61 7.13 -18.21 45.08
N GLN A 62 6.62 -17.55 44.05
CA GLN A 62 6.85 -17.78 42.61
C GLN A 62 8.29 -17.77 42.02
N ASN A 63 9.36 -17.82 42.83
CA ASN A 63 10.75 -17.88 42.38
C ASN A 63 11.15 -19.22 41.70
N HIS A 64 10.22 -20.17 41.53
CA HIS A 64 10.46 -21.51 40.99
C HIS A 64 10.20 -21.55 39.47
N LYS A 65 11.19 -21.16 38.67
CA LYS A 65 11.13 -21.30 37.19
C LYS A 65 11.65 -22.67 36.73
N GLY A 66 10.88 -23.38 35.91
CA GLY A 66 11.26 -24.65 35.29
C GLY A 66 10.19 -25.76 35.42
N PRO A 67 10.42 -26.94 34.79
CA PRO A 67 9.57 -28.11 35.00
C PRO A 67 9.61 -28.55 36.47
N GLY A 68 8.44 -28.83 37.06
CA GLY A 68 8.30 -29.13 38.49
C GLY A 68 7.79 -27.98 39.37
N ASN A 69 7.28 -26.88 38.78
CA ASN A 69 6.55 -25.85 39.51
C ASN A 69 5.18 -26.37 40.01
N PRO A 70 4.81 -26.21 41.29
CA PRO A 70 3.59 -26.78 41.88
C PRO A 70 2.27 -26.12 41.39
N PHE A 71 2.31 -24.90 40.86
CA PHE A 71 1.12 -24.10 40.57
C PHE A 71 0.13 -24.81 39.64
N ALA A 72 0.61 -25.45 38.57
CA ALA A 72 -0.24 -26.19 37.64
C ALA A 72 -0.90 -27.44 38.28
N ALA A 73 -0.22 -28.10 39.21
CA ALA A 73 -0.77 -29.25 39.93
C ALA A 73 -1.85 -28.82 40.93
N HIS A 74 -1.65 -27.69 41.65
CA HIS A 74 -2.67 -27.17 42.56
C HIS A 74 -3.89 -26.60 41.82
N LEU A 75 -3.74 -26.10 40.58
CA LEU A 75 -4.87 -25.77 39.70
C LEU A 75 -5.71 -27.01 39.35
N ASP A 76 -5.07 -28.10 38.88
CA ASP A 76 -5.76 -29.37 38.59
C ASP A 76 -6.47 -29.93 39.83
N MET A 77 -5.80 -29.93 40.99
CA MET A 77 -6.40 -30.32 42.27
C MET A 77 -7.61 -29.44 42.64
N ALA A 78 -7.58 -28.13 42.38
CA ALA A 78 -8.72 -27.25 42.64
C ALA A 78 -9.92 -27.57 41.72
N PHE A 79 -9.68 -27.78 40.42
CA PHE A 79 -10.73 -28.18 39.47
C PHE A 79 -11.33 -29.55 39.84
N LYS A 80 -10.50 -30.55 40.17
CA LYS A 80 -10.94 -31.87 40.67
C LYS A 80 -11.73 -31.80 41.99
N GLN A 81 -11.60 -30.71 42.75
CA GLN A 81 -12.36 -30.42 43.96
C GLN A 81 -13.58 -29.49 43.72
N GLY A 82 -13.92 -29.19 42.47
CA GLY A 82 -15.08 -28.38 42.11
C GLY A 82 -14.90 -26.88 42.32
N ALA A 83 -13.67 -26.36 42.24
CA ALA A 83 -13.44 -24.95 41.99
C ALA A 83 -13.82 -24.61 40.54
N ALA A 84 -14.64 -23.57 40.37
CA ALA A 84 -14.93 -22.98 39.08
C ALA A 84 -13.73 -22.14 38.60
N TYR A 85 -13.64 -21.89 37.29
CA TYR A 85 -12.60 -21.04 36.71
C TYR A 85 -12.66 -19.63 37.33
N GLU A 86 -13.88 -19.12 37.48
CA GLU A 86 -14.21 -17.79 38.01
C GLU A 86 -13.75 -17.63 39.48
N GLU A 87 -13.80 -18.69 40.28
CA GLU A 87 -13.32 -18.67 41.68
C GLU A 87 -11.79 -18.62 41.76
N ILE A 88 -11.09 -19.23 40.79
CA ILE A 88 -9.63 -19.17 40.69
C ILE A 88 -9.20 -17.82 40.11
N GLU A 89 -9.93 -17.28 39.14
CA GLU A 89 -9.74 -15.92 38.61
C GLU A 89 -9.93 -14.85 39.70
N GLU A 90 -11.02 -14.93 40.49
CA GLU A 90 -11.25 -14.03 41.63
C GLU A 90 -10.11 -14.14 42.67
N LEU A 91 -9.66 -15.36 42.98
CA LEU A 91 -8.51 -15.57 43.86
C LEU A 91 -7.24 -14.91 43.31
N LEU A 92 -6.93 -15.07 42.03
CA LEU A 92 -5.75 -14.45 41.42
C LEU A 92 -5.87 -12.91 41.45
N LEU A 93 -7.03 -12.35 41.09
CA LEU A 93 -7.29 -10.91 41.19
C LEU A 93 -7.13 -10.38 42.62
N PHE A 94 -7.61 -11.12 43.63
CA PHE A 94 -7.37 -10.79 45.03
C PHE A 94 -5.87 -10.81 45.37
N MET A 95 -5.15 -11.84 44.91
CA MET A 95 -3.70 -11.96 45.14
C MET A 95 -2.87 -10.89 44.41
N CYS A 96 -3.38 -10.20 43.37
CA CYS A 96 -2.68 -9.05 42.75
C CYS A 96 -2.31 -7.99 43.79
N VAL A 97 -3.22 -7.73 44.73
CA VAL A 97 -3.08 -6.70 45.77
C VAL A 97 -2.01 -7.05 46.81
N TYR A 98 -1.83 -8.34 47.10
CA TYR A 98 -0.99 -8.81 48.22
C TYR A 98 0.33 -9.50 47.81
N ALA A 99 0.39 -10.12 46.63
CA ALA A 99 1.59 -10.77 46.08
C ALA A 99 2.31 -9.94 44.99
N GLY A 100 1.61 -8.95 44.41
CA GLY A 100 2.13 -8.02 43.40
C GLY A 100 1.81 -8.43 41.96
N PHE A 101 1.38 -7.45 41.17
CA PHE A 101 0.90 -7.59 39.79
C PHE A 101 1.76 -8.49 38.89
N ASN A 102 3.09 -8.30 38.89
CA ASN A 102 4.00 -9.07 38.02
C ASN A 102 4.04 -10.57 38.33
N LYS A 103 3.74 -10.99 39.57
CA LYS A 103 3.64 -12.41 39.93
C LYS A 103 2.30 -13.02 39.49
N VAL A 104 1.22 -12.25 39.55
CA VAL A 104 -0.10 -12.77 39.17
C VAL A 104 -0.26 -12.82 37.64
N ALA A 105 0.33 -11.88 36.92
CA ALA A 105 0.29 -11.86 35.45
C ALA A 105 0.80 -13.17 34.82
N SER A 106 1.88 -13.77 35.36
CA SER A 106 2.38 -15.08 34.92
C SER A 106 1.47 -16.24 35.31
N CYS A 107 0.74 -16.15 36.44
CA CYS A 107 -0.26 -17.14 36.83
C CYS A 107 -1.46 -17.19 35.89
N PHE A 108 -1.99 -16.04 35.45
CA PHE A 108 -3.04 -15.98 34.42
C PHE A 108 -2.59 -16.65 33.12
N GLY A 109 -1.35 -16.43 32.69
CA GLY A 109 -0.78 -17.08 31.51
C GLY A 109 -0.70 -18.61 31.60
N THR A 110 -0.64 -19.20 32.79
CA THR A 110 -0.71 -20.66 33.00
C THR A 110 -2.15 -21.15 33.13
N LEU A 111 -3.01 -20.41 33.83
CA LEU A 111 -4.44 -20.74 34.00
C LEU A 111 -5.14 -20.84 32.62
N ASN A 112 -4.94 -19.85 31.75
CA ASN A 112 -5.55 -19.80 30.42
C ASN A 112 -5.13 -21.00 29.55
N LYS A 113 -3.84 -21.39 29.58
CA LYS A 113 -3.32 -22.53 28.79
C LYS A 113 -3.96 -23.85 29.17
N ILE A 114 -4.19 -24.09 30.46
CA ILE A 114 -4.84 -25.31 30.95
C ILE A 114 -6.32 -25.33 30.49
N PHE A 115 -7.01 -24.19 30.59
CA PHE A 115 -8.40 -24.08 30.17
C PHE A 115 -8.60 -24.25 28.65
N GLU A 116 -7.68 -23.68 27.85
CA GLU A 116 -7.65 -23.89 26.39
C GLU A 116 -7.49 -25.37 26.03
N GLN A 117 -6.59 -26.10 26.68
CA GLN A 117 -6.35 -27.53 26.44
C GLN A 117 -7.61 -28.37 26.72
N SER A 118 -8.27 -28.18 27.87
CA SER A 118 -9.52 -28.92 28.19
C SER A 118 -10.66 -28.63 27.22
N SER A 119 -10.71 -27.42 26.63
CA SER A 119 -11.72 -27.06 25.64
C SER A 119 -11.52 -27.76 24.28
N VAL A 120 -10.29 -28.12 23.94
CA VAL A 120 -9.93 -28.83 22.70
C VAL A 120 -10.31 -30.30 22.77
N GLU A 121 -10.09 -30.97 23.90
CA GLU A 121 -10.45 -32.38 24.08
C GLU A 121 -11.96 -32.64 23.93
N LEU A 122 -12.80 -31.77 24.49
CA LEU A 122 -14.25 -31.83 24.35
C LEU A 122 -14.72 -31.64 22.90
N ARG A 123 -14.04 -30.78 22.12
CA ARG A 123 -14.31 -30.59 20.68
C ARG A 123 -13.85 -31.79 19.87
N ASN A 124 -12.68 -32.35 20.17
CA ASN A 124 -12.15 -33.54 19.50
C ASN A 124 -13.07 -34.76 19.71
N ALA A 125 -13.59 -34.98 20.91
CA ALA A 125 -14.53 -36.07 21.19
C ALA A 125 -15.82 -35.99 20.35
N ALA A 126 -16.37 -34.78 20.16
CA ALA A 126 -17.53 -34.56 19.29
C ALA A 126 -17.18 -34.74 17.80
N MET A 127 -16.00 -34.29 17.38
CA MET A 127 -15.52 -34.40 16.00
C MET A 127 -15.26 -35.87 15.58
N ILE A 128 -14.66 -36.68 16.46
CA ILE A 128 -14.43 -38.13 16.24
C ILE A 128 -15.77 -38.87 15.99
N SER A 129 -16.85 -38.48 16.67
CA SER A 129 -18.18 -39.05 16.45
C SER A 129 -18.85 -38.61 15.14
N ALA A 130 -18.41 -37.50 14.53
CA ALA A 130 -18.94 -36.97 13.27
C ALA A 130 -18.20 -37.50 12.02
N ILE A 131 -16.90 -37.78 12.15
CA ILE A 131 -16.05 -38.29 11.06
C ILE A 131 -16.56 -39.63 10.50
N LYS A 132 -17.02 -40.57 11.35
CA LYS A 132 -17.39 -41.94 10.94
C LYS A 132 -18.64 -42.10 10.04
N LYS A 133 -19.14 -41.05 9.38
CA LYS A 133 -20.35 -41.12 8.51
C LYS A 133 -20.34 -40.26 7.25
N ALA A 134 -19.36 -39.39 7.06
CA ALA A 134 -19.28 -38.55 5.86
C ALA A 134 -18.17 -39.08 4.95
N ASP A 135 -18.42 -39.09 3.64
CA ASP A 135 -17.40 -39.28 2.62
C ASP A 135 -17.37 -38.05 1.71
N TYR A 136 -16.18 -37.47 1.62
CA TYR A 136 -15.85 -36.27 0.86
C TYR A 136 -14.93 -36.58 -0.32
N ALA A 137 -14.60 -37.85 -0.61
CA ALA A 137 -13.68 -38.26 -1.68
C ALA A 137 -14.02 -37.64 -3.07
N ILE A 138 -15.31 -37.38 -3.31
CA ILE A 138 -15.81 -36.72 -4.52
C ILE A 138 -15.17 -35.34 -4.79
N ARG A 139 -14.61 -34.66 -3.77
CA ARG A 139 -13.96 -33.35 -3.91
C ARG A 139 -12.66 -33.38 -4.73
N ASP A 140 -11.99 -34.53 -4.76
CA ASP A 140 -10.71 -34.69 -5.47
C ASP A 140 -10.89 -35.21 -6.91
N GLN A 141 -12.11 -35.59 -7.32
CA GLN A 141 -12.38 -36.30 -8.58
C GLN A 141 -11.98 -35.52 -9.84
N ASN A 142 -11.94 -34.19 -9.75
CA ASN A 142 -11.62 -33.32 -10.89
C ASN A 142 -10.10 -33.24 -11.15
N GLY A 143 -9.25 -33.53 -10.16
CA GLY A 143 -7.78 -33.47 -10.29
C GLY A 143 -7.20 -34.68 -11.03
N THR A 144 -7.57 -34.87 -12.30
CA THR A 144 -7.30 -36.13 -13.03
C THR A 144 -5.83 -36.38 -13.37
N ALA A 145 -5.00 -35.33 -13.44
CA ALA A 145 -3.56 -35.43 -13.64
C ALA A 145 -2.80 -34.85 -12.43
N VAL A 146 -1.78 -35.56 -11.96
CA VAL A 146 -1.01 -35.18 -10.75
C VAL A 146 0.47 -35.01 -11.08
N PHE A 147 1.12 -34.06 -10.40
CA PHE A 147 2.57 -33.94 -10.27
C PHE A 147 2.92 -34.07 -8.78
N TYR A 148 3.68 -35.12 -8.43
CA TYR A 148 3.93 -35.59 -7.08
C TYR A 148 5.43 -35.58 -6.82
N VAL A 149 5.91 -34.64 -6.01
CA VAL A 149 7.34 -34.32 -5.89
C VAL A 149 7.86 -34.66 -4.50
N LEU A 150 8.82 -35.58 -4.42
CA LEU A 150 9.55 -35.90 -3.19
C LEU A 150 10.66 -34.87 -2.98
N LEU A 151 10.80 -34.33 -1.77
CA LEU A 151 11.65 -33.17 -1.49
C LEU A 151 12.62 -33.43 -0.32
N TRP A 152 13.91 -33.30 -0.60
CA TRP A 152 14.98 -33.43 0.38
C TRP A 152 15.48 -32.07 0.82
N LYS A 153 15.40 -31.79 2.11
CA LYS A 153 15.92 -30.57 2.74
C LYS A 153 17.41 -30.39 2.48
N ARG A 154 17.80 -29.18 2.12
CA ARG A 154 19.20 -28.78 1.97
C ARG A 154 19.99 -29.08 3.25
N LYS A 155 21.13 -29.77 3.11
CA LYS A 155 21.92 -30.28 4.24
C LYS A 155 22.45 -29.21 5.21
N SER A 156 22.52 -27.95 4.80
CA SER A 156 23.02 -26.82 5.59
C SER A 156 21.96 -26.09 6.43
N ILE A 157 20.68 -26.49 6.39
CA ILE A 157 19.59 -25.84 7.15
C ILE A 157 18.89 -26.78 8.13
N THR A 158 18.32 -26.22 9.19
CA THR A 158 17.50 -26.94 10.18
C THR A 158 16.15 -27.34 9.59
N LEU A 159 15.51 -28.35 10.18
CA LEU A 159 14.17 -28.78 9.77
C LEU A 159 13.14 -27.66 9.93
N ASP A 160 13.18 -26.92 11.05
CA ASP A 160 12.29 -25.78 11.28
C ASP A 160 12.43 -24.70 10.19
N LEU A 161 13.65 -24.38 9.75
CA LEU A 161 13.88 -23.38 8.70
C LEU A 161 13.40 -23.86 7.34
N PHE A 162 13.53 -25.15 7.05
CA PHE A 162 12.94 -25.78 5.85
C PHE A 162 11.41 -25.72 5.89
N ASP A 163 10.81 -26.18 6.99
CA ASP A 163 9.36 -26.18 7.18
C ASP A 163 8.81 -24.74 7.11
N ASP A 164 9.50 -23.75 7.70
CA ASP A 164 9.10 -22.33 7.68
C ASP A 164 9.27 -21.69 6.29
N TYR A 165 10.39 -21.89 5.61
CA TYR A 165 10.63 -21.27 4.30
C TYR A 165 9.73 -21.89 3.22
N TRP A 166 9.59 -23.22 3.21
CA TRP A 166 8.80 -23.91 2.19
C TRP A 166 7.32 -23.51 2.23
N ARG A 167 6.72 -23.43 3.43
CA ARG A 167 5.29 -23.06 3.58
C ARG A 167 5.00 -21.56 3.59
N ASN A 168 5.99 -20.70 3.82
CA ASN A 168 5.76 -19.26 3.91
C ASN A 168 6.38 -18.42 2.79
N VAL A 169 7.39 -18.93 2.08
CA VAL A 169 8.06 -18.23 0.99
C VAL A 169 7.83 -18.96 -0.34
N HIS A 170 8.27 -20.21 -0.43
CA HIS A 170 8.22 -20.98 -1.69
C HIS A 170 6.78 -21.35 -2.11
N GLY A 171 5.95 -21.80 -1.16
CA GLY A 171 4.55 -22.20 -1.40
C GLY A 171 3.72 -21.10 -2.07
N PRO A 172 3.67 -19.87 -1.52
CA PRO A 172 2.99 -18.74 -2.16
C PRO A 172 3.51 -18.37 -3.56
N VAL A 173 4.78 -18.61 -3.88
CA VAL A 173 5.30 -18.40 -5.24
C VAL A 173 4.75 -19.48 -6.19
N CYS A 174 4.82 -20.75 -5.79
CA CYS A 174 4.26 -21.86 -6.56
C CYS A 174 2.74 -21.72 -6.78
N ALA A 175 2.01 -21.27 -5.75
CA ALA A 175 0.55 -21.08 -5.79
C ALA A 175 0.05 -20.09 -6.85
N ARG A 176 0.91 -19.14 -7.26
CA ARG A 176 0.59 -18.09 -8.25
C ARG A 176 0.81 -18.56 -9.70
N LEU A 177 1.33 -19.76 -9.91
CA LEU A 177 1.53 -20.34 -11.25
C LEU A 177 0.21 -20.89 -11.84
N PRO A 178 -0.03 -20.71 -13.16
CA PRO A 178 -1.30 -21.08 -13.79
C PRO A 178 -1.51 -22.60 -13.89
N GLY A 179 -2.77 -23.01 -14.00
CA GLY A 179 -3.20 -24.38 -14.33
C GLY A 179 -3.50 -25.30 -13.14
N GLN A 180 -3.04 -24.98 -11.93
CA GLN A 180 -3.26 -25.81 -10.74
C GLN A 180 -4.74 -25.90 -10.35
N HIS A 181 -5.23 -27.12 -10.14
CA HIS A 181 -6.55 -27.39 -9.53
C HIS A 181 -6.45 -27.44 -8.01
N GLN A 182 -5.47 -28.20 -7.48
CA GLN A 182 -5.12 -28.22 -6.05
C GLN A 182 -3.59 -28.19 -5.91
N TYR A 183 -3.09 -27.64 -4.81
CA TYR A 183 -1.67 -27.70 -4.43
C TYR A 183 -1.53 -27.84 -2.91
N TRP A 184 -0.95 -28.96 -2.48
CA TRP A 184 -0.61 -29.28 -1.10
C TRP A 184 0.90 -29.39 -0.89
N GLN A 185 1.35 -29.00 0.30
CA GLN A 185 2.63 -29.37 0.89
C GLN A 185 2.37 -30.28 2.08
N PHE A 186 2.97 -31.47 2.06
CA PHE A 186 2.95 -32.44 3.16
C PHE A 186 4.34 -32.48 3.79
N HIS A 187 4.46 -32.13 5.06
CA HIS A 187 5.72 -32.13 5.80
C HIS A 187 5.86 -33.45 6.55
N LEU A 188 6.91 -34.22 6.28
CA LEU A 188 6.97 -35.64 6.60
C LEU A 188 8.12 -35.98 7.53
N ALA A 189 7.83 -36.75 8.58
CA ALA A 189 8.86 -37.37 9.41
C ALA A 189 9.51 -38.55 8.67
N ASN A 190 10.80 -38.76 8.92
CA ASN A 190 11.54 -39.90 8.39
C ASN A 190 10.91 -41.23 8.84
N ASN A 191 10.81 -42.18 7.92
CA ASN A 191 10.37 -43.55 8.21
C ASN A 191 11.32 -44.21 9.23
N GLN A 192 10.76 -44.73 10.34
CA GLN A 192 11.50 -45.43 11.40
C GLN A 192 11.36 -46.97 11.33
N GLY A 193 10.54 -47.50 10.41
CA GLY A 193 10.38 -48.94 10.15
C GLY A 193 9.51 -49.73 11.14
N ASP A 194 9.16 -49.17 12.30
CA ASP A 194 8.51 -49.88 13.42
C ASP A 194 6.99 -49.70 13.53
N LEU A 195 6.41 -48.74 12.81
CA LEU A 195 4.97 -48.41 12.85
C LEU A 195 4.08 -49.25 11.92
N TRP A 196 4.65 -50.12 11.08
CA TRP A 196 3.90 -50.91 10.09
C TRP A 196 4.09 -52.41 10.29
N PRO A 197 3.03 -53.25 10.18
CA PRO A 197 3.20 -54.69 10.23
C PRO A 197 4.10 -55.20 9.10
N THR A 198 5.24 -55.79 9.46
CA THR A 198 6.22 -56.33 8.52
C THR A 198 5.75 -57.64 7.89
N ILE A 199 5.87 -57.75 6.57
CA ILE A 199 5.54 -58.95 5.80
C ILE A 199 6.83 -59.56 5.24
N GLU A 200 6.97 -60.89 5.36
CA GLU A 200 8.12 -61.62 4.85
C GLU A 200 8.25 -61.42 3.32
N GLY A 201 9.43 -60.97 2.88
CA GLY A 201 9.72 -60.68 1.47
C GLY A 201 9.52 -59.23 1.03
N ILE A 202 9.11 -58.32 1.93
CA ILE A 202 9.02 -56.87 1.68
C ILE A 202 10.06 -56.12 2.51
N GLU A 203 10.74 -55.15 1.90
CA GLU A 203 11.67 -54.23 2.55
C GLU A 203 10.93 -52.99 3.10
N TYR A 204 11.26 -52.59 4.33
CA TYR A 204 10.63 -51.45 5.03
C TYR A 204 11.63 -50.36 5.46
N ASP A 205 12.93 -50.66 5.38
CA ASP A 205 13.99 -49.74 5.75
C ASP A 205 14.39 -48.84 4.57
N LEU A 206 14.91 -47.64 4.89
CA LEU A 206 15.47 -46.72 3.90
C LEU A 206 16.72 -46.02 4.46
N PRO A 207 17.85 -46.00 3.73
CA PRO A 207 19.08 -45.32 4.16
C PRO A 207 18.87 -43.83 4.48
N PRO A 208 19.58 -43.24 5.46
CA PRO A 208 19.41 -41.85 5.86
C PRO A 208 19.58 -40.81 4.73
N GLU A 209 20.35 -41.14 3.69
CA GLU A 209 20.55 -40.30 2.51
C GLU A 209 19.38 -40.28 1.52
N ASP A 210 18.52 -41.30 1.54
CA ASP A 210 17.34 -41.41 0.66
C ASP A 210 16.04 -40.99 1.36
N GLN A 211 16.05 -40.83 2.68
CA GLN A 211 14.94 -40.27 3.46
C GLN A 211 14.68 -38.80 3.07
N PHE A 212 13.42 -38.47 2.75
CA PHE A 212 12.98 -37.13 2.34
C PHE A 212 12.10 -36.45 3.40
N ASP A 213 12.11 -35.12 3.43
CA ASP A 213 11.51 -34.30 4.50
C ASP A 213 10.08 -33.82 4.17
N GLY A 214 9.63 -33.96 2.91
CA GLY A 214 8.31 -33.52 2.49
C GLY A 214 7.91 -33.94 1.07
N ILE A 215 6.64 -33.71 0.74
CA ILE A 215 6.04 -33.95 -0.58
C ILE A 215 5.25 -32.71 -1.03
N ALA A 216 5.53 -32.21 -2.23
CA ALA A 216 4.62 -31.29 -2.93
C ALA A 216 3.70 -32.09 -3.85
N GLU A 217 2.39 -31.97 -3.68
CA GLU A 217 1.42 -32.53 -4.60
C GLU A 217 0.63 -31.43 -5.29
N LEU A 218 0.67 -31.41 -6.62
CA LEU A 218 -0.12 -30.53 -7.47
C LEU A 218 -1.06 -31.38 -8.33
N THR A 219 -2.35 -31.07 -8.31
CA THR A 219 -3.35 -31.69 -9.20
C THR A 219 -3.80 -30.71 -10.28
N PHE A 220 -4.24 -31.24 -11.40
CA PHE A 220 -4.62 -30.51 -12.60
C PHE A 220 -5.88 -31.15 -13.19
N GLU A 221 -6.83 -30.34 -13.67
CA GLU A 221 -8.04 -30.86 -14.31
C GLU A 221 -7.70 -31.64 -15.58
N THR A 222 -6.74 -31.12 -16.37
CA THR A 222 -6.22 -31.77 -17.57
C THR A 222 -4.69 -31.83 -17.61
N GLU A 223 -4.16 -32.72 -18.46
CA GLU A 223 -2.73 -32.75 -18.76
C GLU A 223 -2.24 -31.46 -19.45
N VAL A 224 -3.12 -30.71 -20.13
CA VAL A 224 -2.78 -29.42 -20.77
C VAL A 224 -2.51 -28.36 -19.72
N ASP A 225 -3.25 -28.36 -18.62
CA ASP A 225 -3.04 -27.42 -17.50
C ASP A 225 -1.72 -27.73 -16.78
N ARG A 226 -1.40 -29.02 -16.58
CA ARG A 226 -0.09 -29.48 -16.07
C ARG A 226 1.07 -29.03 -16.96
N GLN A 227 0.92 -29.11 -18.29
CA GLN A 227 1.93 -28.61 -19.23
C GLN A 227 2.03 -27.08 -19.25
N THR A 228 0.94 -26.37 -18.96
CA THR A 228 0.93 -24.91 -18.80
C THR A 228 1.69 -24.52 -17.54
N TRP A 229 1.48 -25.23 -16.43
CA TRP A 229 2.25 -25.05 -15.20
C TRP A 229 3.74 -25.31 -15.39
N PHE A 230 4.14 -26.43 -16.02
CA PHE A 230 5.57 -26.73 -16.26
C PHE A 230 6.28 -25.65 -17.08
N LYS A 231 5.60 -25.02 -18.05
CA LYS A 231 6.17 -23.89 -18.82
C LYS A 231 6.40 -22.63 -17.98
N SER A 232 5.66 -22.48 -16.87
CA SER A 232 5.77 -21.35 -15.94
C SER A 232 6.67 -21.64 -14.73
N ALA A 233 6.90 -22.92 -14.40
CA ALA A 233 7.63 -23.36 -13.20
C ALA A 233 9.12 -22.99 -13.17
N ALA A 234 9.70 -22.49 -14.27
CA ALA A 234 11.10 -22.08 -14.33
C ALA A 234 11.50 -21.03 -13.25
N ILE A 235 10.55 -20.20 -12.79
CA ILE A 235 10.79 -19.24 -11.70
C ILE A 235 11.05 -19.92 -10.34
N LEU A 236 10.57 -21.16 -10.14
CA LEU A 236 10.79 -21.91 -8.90
C LEU A 236 12.21 -22.45 -8.80
N MET A 237 12.83 -22.83 -9.93
CA MET A 237 14.19 -23.40 -9.99
C MET A 237 15.25 -22.49 -9.35
N ASP A 238 15.07 -21.17 -9.44
CA ASP A 238 15.97 -20.22 -8.80
C ASP A 238 15.82 -20.15 -7.27
N ASP A 239 14.64 -20.49 -6.74
CA ASP A 239 14.33 -20.51 -5.31
C ASP A 239 14.55 -21.90 -4.67
N GLU A 240 14.32 -22.98 -5.40
CA GLU A 240 14.52 -24.37 -4.95
C GLU A 240 15.91 -24.58 -4.29
N ARG A 241 16.96 -23.96 -4.85
CA ARG A 241 18.33 -24.00 -4.31
C ARG A 241 18.46 -23.51 -2.86
N ASN A 242 17.53 -22.68 -2.39
CA ASN A 242 17.56 -22.11 -1.04
C ASN A 242 17.20 -23.17 0.01
N ILE A 243 16.30 -24.10 -0.34
CA ILE A 243 15.66 -25.03 0.61
C ILE A 243 15.86 -26.51 0.31
N PHE A 244 16.04 -26.90 -0.96
CA PHE A 244 16.18 -28.30 -1.35
C PHE A 244 17.63 -28.67 -1.68
N SER A 245 17.94 -29.97 -1.63
CA SER A 245 19.13 -30.55 -2.28
C SER A 245 18.80 -31.62 -3.33
N LYS A 246 17.57 -32.14 -3.32
CA LYS A 246 17.03 -33.06 -4.32
C LYS A 246 15.51 -32.84 -4.38
N ALA A 247 14.93 -32.91 -5.58
CA ALA A 247 13.50 -32.77 -5.82
C ALA A 247 13.08 -33.71 -6.96
N ILE A 248 12.42 -34.82 -6.64
CA ILE A 248 12.09 -35.88 -7.62
C ILE A 248 10.60 -35.88 -7.91
N GLY A 249 10.25 -35.39 -9.10
CA GLY A 249 8.86 -35.20 -9.54
C GLY A 249 8.33 -36.34 -10.39
N TYR A 250 7.40 -37.11 -9.84
CA TYR A 250 6.60 -38.11 -10.54
C TYR A 250 5.35 -37.48 -11.16
N ILE A 251 4.81 -38.11 -12.21
CA ILE A 251 3.52 -37.73 -12.80
C ILE A 251 2.56 -38.92 -12.78
N THR A 252 1.26 -38.63 -12.85
CA THR A 252 0.23 -39.64 -13.14
C THR A 252 -0.46 -39.31 -14.46
N ASN A 253 -0.76 -40.33 -15.27
CA ASN A 253 -1.69 -40.21 -16.39
C ASN A 253 -3.15 -40.08 -15.88
N SER A 254 -4.07 -39.64 -16.74
CA SER A 254 -5.48 -39.51 -16.35
C SER A 254 -6.08 -40.81 -15.82
N GLY A 255 -6.70 -40.75 -14.63
CA GLY A 255 -7.28 -41.92 -13.93
C GLY A 255 -6.30 -42.74 -13.08
N ASN A 256 -4.99 -42.42 -13.10
CA ASN A 256 -3.99 -43.10 -12.25
C ASN A 256 -3.85 -42.48 -10.84
N SER A 257 -4.63 -41.45 -10.49
CA SER A 257 -4.80 -41.00 -9.10
C SER A 257 -6.28 -41.04 -8.71
N GLN A 258 -6.58 -41.60 -7.54
CA GLN A 258 -7.95 -41.74 -7.05
C GLN A 258 -8.01 -41.68 -5.52
N THR A 259 -8.85 -40.79 -4.97
CA THR A 259 -9.33 -40.84 -3.58
C THR A 259 -10.48 -41.84 -3.50
N TYR A 260 -10.35 -42.88 -2.67
CA TYR A 260 -11.37 -43.94 -2.52
C TYR A 260 -12.32 -43.69 -1.35
N ILE A 261 -11.82 -43.08 -0.28
CA ILE A 261 -12.58 -42.65 0.90
C ILE A 261 -11.88 -41.42 1.48
N ASP A 262 -12.64 -40.40 1.89
CA ASP A 262 -12.10 -39.28 2.67
C ASP A 262 -13.16 -38.71 3.62
N SER A 263 -13.08 -39.09 4.90
CA SER A 263 -13.95 -38.62 5.97
C SER A 263 -13.41 -37.37 6.69
N ILE A 264 -12.30 -36.77 6.22
CA ILE A 264 -11.70 -35.58 6.83
C ILE A 264 -12.49 -34.34 6.38
N PRO A 265 -13.20 -33.61 7.27
CA PRO A 265 -14.15 -32.57 6.85
C PRO A 265 -13.55 -31.38 6.11
N THR A 266 -12.26 -31.07 6.33
CA THR A 266 -11.54 -30.02 5.60
C THR A 266 -10.69 -30.63 4.48
N GLY A 267 -10.80 -30.07 3.28
CA GLY A 267 -9.93 -30.42 2.13
C GLY A 267 -8.73 -29.48 1.95
N ALA A 268 -8.75 -28.33 2.64
CA ALA A 268 -7.71 -27.30 2.58
C ALA A 268 -7.06 -27.06 3.96
N PRO A 269 -6.29 -28.02 4.50
CA PRO A 269 -5.54 -27.84 5.75
C PRO A 269 -4.56 -26.66 5.70
N ASN A 270 -4.34 -26.05 6.87
CA ASN A 270 -3.28 -25.06 7.11
C ASN A 270 -2.58 -25.36 8.45
N GLY A 271 -2.07 -26.59 8.62
CA GLY A 271 -1.44 -27.04 9.86
C GLY A 271 -1.67 -28.52 10.16
N ASN A 272 -1.79 -28.85 11.45
CA ASN A 272 -2.05 -30.21 11.93
C ASN A 272 -3.56 -30.50 11.93
N LEU A 273 -3.96 -31.68 11.45
CA LEU A 273 -5.35 -32.12 11.34
C LEU A 273 -5.86 -32.96 12.53
N ASN A 274 -5.01 -33.24 13.52
CA ASN A 274 -5.27 -34.12 14.66
C ASN A 274 -5.74 -35.54 14.28
N VAL A 275 -5.32 -36.02 13.11
CA VAL A 275 -5.44 -37.42 12.66
C VAL A 275 -4.05 -38.00 12.45
N ILE A 276 -3.91 -39.32 12.53
CA ILE A 276 -2.68 -40.00 12.11
C ILE A 276 -2.77 -40.19 10.60
N LYS A 277 -1.83 -39.62 9.84
CA LYS A 277 -1.76 -39.78 8.39
C LYS A 277 -0.36 -40.19 7.96
N PHE A 278 -0.29 -41.09 6.99
CA PHE A 278 0.95 -41.54 6.37
C PHE A 278 0.91 -41.31 4.86
N HIS A 279 2.05 -40.95 4.30
CA HIS A 279 2.34 -41.02 2.87
C HIS A 279 3.23 -42.24 2.65
N VAL A 280 2.75 -43.24 1.94
CA VAL A 280 3.41 -44.54 1.80
C VAL A 280 3.91 -44.71 0.38
N MET A 281 5.23 -44.79 0.20
CA MET A 281 5.85 -45.06 -1.10
C MET A 281 5.94 -46.57 -1.33
N VAL A 282 5.61 -47.01 -2.55
CA VAL A 282 5.53 -48.43 -2.91
C VAL A 282 6.37 -48.71 -4.14
N LYS A 283 7.28 -49.68 -4.00
CA LYS A 283 8.13 -50.17 -5.07
C LYS A 283 7.65 -51.54 -5.54
N LYS A 284 7.43 -51.67 -6.85
CA LYS A 284 6.99 -52.90 -7.52
C LYS A 284 8.09 -53.96 -7.44
N SER A 285 7.72 -55.23 -7.21
CA SER A 285 8.62 -56.37 -7.36
C SER A 285 9.12 -56.53 -8.80
N ASP A 286 10.41 -56.79 -8.98
CA ASP A 286 11.02 -57.01 -10.30
C ASP A 286 10.45 -58.27 -11.01
N ALA A 287 9.82 -59.18 -10.27
CA ALA A 287 9.20 -60.39 -10.79
C ALA A 287 7.86 -60.18 -11.52
N VAL A 288 7.26 -58.97 -11.47
CA VAL A 288 5.96 -58.66 -12.09
C VAL A 288 6.01 -57.47 -13.05
N SER A 289 5.10 -57.44 -14.03
CA SER A 289 4.94 -56.27 -14.92
C SER A 289 4.26 -55.10 -14.19
N VAL A 290 4.42 -53.89 -14.73
CA VAL A 290 3.79 -52.68 -14.16
C VAL A 290 2.26 -52.79 -14.17
N GLU A 291 1.68 -53.39 -15.22
CA GLU A 291 0.22 -53.60 -15.32
C GLU A 291 -0.29 -54.61 -14.29
N ALA A 292 0.47 -55.68 -14.03
CA ALA A 292 0.10 -56.67 -13.02
C ALA A 292 0.12 -56.06 -11.60
N PHE A 293 1.12 -55.23 -11.32
CA PHE A 293 1.21 -54.46 -10.08
C PHE A 293 0.10 -53.41 -9.95
N ARG A 294 -0.16 -52.63 -11.00
CA ARG A 294 -1.24 -51.61 -11.01
C ARG A 294 -2.59 -52.27 -10.72
N ARG A 295 -2.92 -53.40 -11.36
CA ARG A 295 -4.13 -54.18 -11.05
C ARG A 295 -4.17 -54.71 -9.61
N TYR A 296 -3.05 -55.20 -9.08
CA TYR A 296 -3.01 -55.60 -7.67
C TYR A 296 -3.36 -54.42 -6.74
N MET A 297 -2.81 -53.23 -7.01
CA MET A 297 -3.10 -52.03 -6.22
C MET A 297 -4.57 -51.57 -6.34
N THR A 298 -5.16 -51.58 -7.56
CA THR A 298 -6.52 -51.08 -7.82
C THR A 298 -7.64 -52.09 -7.55
N ASP A 299 -7.40 -53.37 -7.83
CA ASP A 299 -8.44 -54.41 -7.89
C ASP A 299 -8.44 -55.29 -6.63
N SER A 300 -7.37 -55.24 -5.83
CA SER A 300 -7.21 -56.08 -4.61
C SER A 300 -6.85 -55.26 -3.37
N PHE A 301 -5.76 -54.48 -3.40
CA PHE A 301 -5.28 -53.75 -2.23
C PHE A 301 -6.24 -52.62 -1.81
N ALA A 302 -6.45 -51.62 -2.67
CA ALA A 302 -7.30 -50.47 -2.34
C ALA A 302 -8.75 -50.87 -1.97
N PRO A 303 -9.45 -51.77 -2.70
CA PRO A 303 -10.80 -52.18 -2.35
C PRO A 303 -10.91 -52.95 -1.04
N ALA A 304 -9.84 -53.63 -0.59
CA ALA A 304 -9.80 -54.27 0.71
C ALA A 304 -9.55 -53.27 1.84
N VAL A 305 -8.59 -52.33 1.66
CA VAL A 305 -8.28 -51.29 2.65
C VAL A 305 -9.51 -50.44 3.01
N VAL A 306 -10.27 -49.98 2.01
CA VAL A 306 -11.41 -49.06 2.22
C VAL A 306 -12.69 -49.73 2.74
N GLN A 307 -12.68 -51.05 2.98
CA GLN A 307 -13.77 -51.73 3.69
C GLN A 307 -13.69 -51.58 5.21
N SER A 308 -12.58 -51.05 5.75
CA SER A 308 -12.40 -50.87 7.19
C SER A 308 -12.90 -49.50 7.66
N ASP A 309 -13.88 -49.49 8.57
CA ASP A 309 -14.40 -48.29 9.25
C ASP A 309 -13.33 -47.51 10.07
N SER A 310 -12.14 -48.09 10.27
CA SER A 310 -11.02 -47.45 10.94
C SER A 310 -10.18 -46.55 10.01
N VAL A 311 -10.26 -46.77 8.70
CA VAL A 311 -9.57 -45.97 7.67
C VAL A 311 -10.43 -44.75 7.33
N VAL A 312 -9.99 -43.55 7.76
CA VAL A 312 -10.74 -42.29 7.55
C VAL A 312 -10.29 -41.52 6.32
N LYS A 313 -9.18 -41.90 5.68
CA LYS A 313 -8.82 -41.47 4.32
C LYS A 313 -8.00 -42.56 3.64
N PHE A 314 -8.23 -42.79 2.35
CA PHE A 314 -7.34 -43.55 1.49
C PHE A 314 -7.31 -42.95 0.07
N ARG A 315 -6.11 -42.66 -0.43
CA ARG A 315 -5.89 -42.13 -1.79
C ARG A 315 -4.70 -42.81 -2.43
N LEU A 316 -4.85 -43.30 -3.66
CA LEU A 316 -3.83 -44.03 -4.41
C LEU A 316 -3.33 -43.20 -5.58
N HIS A 317 -2.02 -43.28 -5.85
CA HIS A 317 -1.34 -42.69 -7.00
C HIS A 317 -0.50 -43.77 -7.66
N LEU A 318 -0.78 -44.11 -8.91
CA LEU A 318 0.02 -45.00 -9.74
C LEU A 318 0.98 -44.12 -10.56
N LEU A 319 2.25 -44.18 -10.22
CA LEU A 319 3.26 -43.26 -10.73
C LEU A 319 3.78 -43.74 -12.09
N GLU A 320 4.02 -42.82 -13.01
CA GLU A 320 4.80 -43.06 -14.23
C GLU A 320 6.31 -42.92 -13.94
N GLU A 321 7.15 -43.38 -14.87
CA GLU A 321 8.62 -43.30 -14.77
C GLU A 321 9.09 -41.82 -14.68
N VAL A 322 10.15 -41.56 -13.90
CA VAL A 322 10.69 -40.21 -13.70
C VAL A 322 11.33 -39.69 -14.99
N ASP A 323 10.93 -38.49 -15.39
CA ASP A 323 11.50 -37.74 -16.52
C ASP A 323 12.90 -37.20 -16.17
N ASN A 324 13.88 -38.10 -16.25
CA ASN A 324 15.32 -37.81 -16.07
C ASN A 324 15.94 -36.94 -17.18
N SER A 325 15.15 -36.39 -18.13
CA SER A 325 15.64 -35.44 -19.14
C SER A 325 15.67 -33.99 -18.64
N ARG A 326 15.06 -33.73 -17.48
CA ARG A 326 14.97 -32.40 -16.85
C ARG A 326 16.35 -31.94 -16.38
N PRO A 327 16.74 -30.66 -16.63
CA PRO A 327 17.96 -30.13 -16.09
C PRO A 327 17.87 -29.97 -14.57
N ASP A 328 18.97 -30.25 -13.88
CA ASP A 328 19.16 -29.91 -12.46
C ASP A 328 19.10 -28.38 -12.29
N ALA A 329 18.42 -27.92 -11.23
CA ALA A 329 18.55 -26.53 -10.80
C ALA A 329 19.89 -26.32 -10.06
N PRO A 330 20.44 -25.10 -9.96
CA PRO A 330 21.78 -24.88 -9.39
C PRO A 330 21.92 -25.31 -7.91
N GLY A 331 22.38 -26.55 -7.70
CA GLY A 331 22.54 -27.17 -6.38
C GLY A 331 21.38 -28.08 -5.93
N VAL A 332 20.41 -28.36 -6.82
CA VAL A 332 19.28 -29.27 -6.56
C VAL A 332 19.24 -30.34 -7.65
N SER A 333 19.29 -31.61 -7.26
CA SER A 333 19.21 -32.71 -8.23
C SER A 333 17.77 -33.12 -8.53
N HIS A 334 17.46 -33.25 -9.82
CA HIS A 334 16.17 -33.69 -10.38
C HIS A 334 16.24 -35.12 -10.96
N TYR A 335 17.39 -35.77 -10.85
CA TYR A 335 17.65 -37.11 -11.36
C TYR A 335 17.37 -38.20 -10.32
N GLU A 336 16.66 -39.26 -10.73
CA GLU A 336 16.50 -40.48 -9.93
C GLU A 336 16.79 -41.74 -10.76
N ALA A 337 17.73 -42.55 -10.27
CA ALA A 337 18.12 -43.79 -10.94
C ALA A 337 16.94 -44.79 -10.97
N PRO A 338 16.69 -45.54 -12.06
CA PRO A 338 15.52 -46.41 -12.21
C PRO A 338 15.31 -47.39 -11.04
N GLU A 339 16.40 -47.93 -10.49
CA GLU A 339 16.39 -48.84 -9.34
C GLU A 339 16.00 -48.17 -8.01
N LYS A 340 15.91 -46.84 -7.95
CA LYS A 340 15.40 -46.07 -6.80
C LYS A 340 13.98 -45.52 -7.01
N GLN A 341 13.41 -45.65 -8.21
CA GLN A 341 12.09 -45.09 -8.50
C GLN A 341 10.95 -45.92 -7.92
N TYR A 342 9.90 -45.23 -7.44
CA TYR A 342 8.67 -45.84 -6.96
C TYR A 342 7.63 -46.00 -8.08
N GLN A 343 6.71 -46.96 -7.95
CA GLN A 343 5.66 -47.21 -8.96
C GLN A 343 4.25 -46.90 -8.44
N ALA A 344 4.08 -46.75 -7.12
CA ALA A 344 2.90 -46.15 -6.54
C ALA A 344 3.24 -45.35 -5.27
N ALA A 345 2.35 -44.44 -4.90
CA ALA A 345 2.27 -43.84 -3.58
C ALA A 345 0.82 -43.91 -3.09
N PHE A 346 0.59 -43.97 -1.78
CA PHE A 346 -0.75 -43.80 -1.23
C PHE A 346 -0.77 -42.98 0.07
N GLU A 347 -1.81 -42.16 0.21
CA GLU A 347 -2.17 -41.58 1.50
C GLU A 347 -3.08 -42.56 2.25
N ILE A 348 -2.88 -42.70 3.55
CA ILE A 348 -3.83 -43.37 4.44
C ILE A 348 -3.88 -42.68 5.80
N ALA A 349 -5.08 -42.53 6.36
CA ALA A 349 -5.28 -41.88 7.65
C ALA A 349 -6.23 -42.64 8.59
N PHE A 350 -5.98 -42.46 9.89
CA PHE A 350 -6.71 -43.04 11.02
C PHE A 350 -7.07 -41.95 12.03
N ALA A 351 -8.22 -42.06 12.68
CA ALA A 351 -8.68 -41.03 13.62
C ALA A 351 -7.80 -40.92 14.90
N ASN A 352 -7.09 -41.99 15.27
CA ASN A 352 -6.22 -42.08 16.46
C ASN A 352 -5.40 -43.40 16.41
N PRO A 353 -4.44 -43.64 17.33
CA PRO A 353 -3.62 -44.87 17.31
C PRO A 353 -4.41 -46.16 17.47
N LEU A 354 -5.53 -46.15 18.20
CA LEU A 354 -6.34 -47.35 18.43
C LEU A 354 -7.04 -47.81 17.15
N GLU A 355 -7.54 -46.87 16.33
CA GLU A 355 -8.13 -47.21 15.02
C GLU A 355 -7.06 -47.75 14.05
N MET A 356 -5.83 -47.21 14.08
CA MET A 356 -4.71 -47.72 13.28
C MET A 356 -4.37 -49.18 13.63
N GLU A 357 -4.18 -49.49 14.91
CA GLU A 357 -3.93 -50.87 15.37
C GLU A 357 -5.14 -51.79 15.11
N THR A 358 -6.37 -51.26 15.22
CA THR A 358 -7.59 -52.01 14.90
C THR A 358 -7.64 -52.40 13.42
N PHE A 359 -7.22 -51.50 12.52
CA PHE A 359 -7.07 -51.80 11.10
C PHE A 359 -6.00 -52.86 10.84
N PHE A 360 -4.80 -52.73 11.42
CA PHE A 360 -3.73 -53.72 11.23
C PHE A 360 -4.08 -55.12 11.78
N ALA A 361 -4.92 -55.20 12.82
CA ALA A 361 -5.46 -56.45 13.35
C ALA A 361 -6.71 -56.97 12.59
N SER A 362 -7.18 -56.26 11.56
CA SER A 362 -8.46 -56.54 10.91
C SER A 362 -8.37 -57.60 9.79
N LYS A 363 -9.53 -58.14 9.40
CA LYS A 363 -9.62 -59.10 8.28
C LYS A 363 -9.38 -58.41 6.94
N GLU A 364 -9.80 -57.16 6.85
CA GLU A 364 -9.69 -56.30 5.68
C GLU A 364 -8.22 -56.03 5.36
N TYR A 365 -7.39 -55.72 6.37
CA TYR A 365 -5.93 -55.64 6.20
C TYR A 365 -5.32 -57.00 5.81
N ALA A 366 -5.70 -58.09 6.49
CA ALA A 366 -5.20 -59.43 6.16
C ALA A 366 -5.53 -59.87 4.72
N ILE A 367 -6.70 -59.48 4.18
CA ILE A 367 -7.07 -59.68 2.78
C ILE A 367 -6.23 -58.77 1.86
N ALA A 368 -6.10 -57.48 2.21
CA ALA A 368 -5.35 -56.51 1.42
C ALA A 368 -3.90 -56.95 1.21
N VAL A 369 -3.27 -57.57 2.20
CA VAL A 369 -1.84 -57.94 2.15
C VAL A 369 -1.55 -59.40 1.75
N GLN A 370 -2.58 -60.23 1.54
CA GLN A 370 -2.46 -61.68 1.38
C GLN A 370 -1.41 -62.12 0.33
N ASP A 371 -1.37 -61.45 -0.83
CA ASP A 371 -0.43 -61.71 -1.93
C ASP A 371 0.64 -60.61 -2.07
N GLN A 372 0.80 -59.69 -1.11
CA GLN A 372 1.52 -58.43 -1.32
C GLN A 372 2.98 -58.62 -1.74
N ALA A 373 3.72 -59.53 -1.09
CA ALA A 373 5.13 -59.80 -1.38
C ALA A 373 5.39 -60.36 -2.80
N LYS A 374 4.34 -60.80 -3.51
CA LYS A 374 4.44 -61.20 -4.92
C LYS A 374 4.52 -60.00 -5.87
N TYR A 375 3.89 -58.88 -5.51
CA TYR A 375 3.75 -57.70 -6.36
C TYR A 375 4.58 -56.51 -5.89
N VAL A 376 4.88 -56.42 -4.60
CA VAL A 376 5.58 -55.33 -3.93
C VAL A 376 6.92 -55.85 -3.41
N GLN A 377 8.00 -55.07 -3.60
CA GLN A 377 9.31 -55.36 -2.98
C GLN A 377 9.65 -54.43 -1.81
N GLN A 378 9.11 -53.21 -1.79
CA GLN A 378 9.41 -52.23 -0.74
C GLN A 378 8.19 -51.38 -0.41
N ILE A 379 7.96 -51.10 0.88
CA ILE A 379 6.90 -50.25 1.42
C ILE A 379 7.51 -49.29 2.44
N LEU A 380 7.41 -47.98 2.20
CA LEU A 380 8.06 -46.96 3.03
C LEU A 380 7.01 -45.97 3.55
N PRO A 381 6.55 -46.10 4.80
CA PRO A 381 5.56 -45.22 5.40
C PRO A 381 6.22 -43.99 6.04
N PHE A 382 5.84 -42.80 5.58
CA PHE A 382 6.30 -41.51 6.12
C PHE A 382 5.16 -40.83 6.89
N PRO A 383 5.28 -40.63 8.22
CA PRO A 383 4.26 -39.94 9.01
C PRO A 383 4.14 -38.46 8.63
N GLU A 384 2.92 -37.97 8.42
CA GLU A 384 2.65 -36.54 8.19
C GLU A 384 2.73 -35.76 9.52
N ARG A 385 3.57 -34.72 9.57
CA ARG A 385 3.61 -33.75 10.68
C ARG A 385 2.51 -32.71 10.56
N THR A 386 2.40 -32.12 9.37
CA THR A 386 1.49 -31.02 9.03
C THR A 386 1.25 -30.98 7.51
N ALA A 387 0.08 -30.47 7.12
CA ALA A 387 -0.30 -30.24 5.73
C ALA A 387 -0.71 -28.79 5.49
N TYR A 388 -0.34 -28.24 4.33
CA TYR A 388 -0.66 -26.86 3.94
C TYR A 388 -1.17 -26.81 2.50
N THR A 389 -2.37 -26.27 2.29
CA THR A 389 -2.99 -26.12 0.98
C THR A 389 -2.89 -24.68 0.49
N PHE A 390 -2.32 -24.49 -0.70
CA PHE A 390 -2.10 -23.17 -1.31
C PHE A 390 -3.01 -22.90 -2.51
N VAL A 391 -3.43 -23.95 -3.22
CA VAL A 391 -4.47 -23.89 -4.26
C VAL A 391 -5.50 -24.97 -3.97
N TYR A 392 -6.79 -24.66 -4.15
CA TYR A 392 -7.90 -25.59 -3.95
C TYR A 392 -9.08 -25.20 -4.84
N GLU A 393 -9.73 -26.17 -5.51
CA GLU A 393 -10.80 -25.94 -6.50
C GLU A 393 -10.45 -24.86 -7.54
N SER A 394 -9.24 -24.94 -8.11
CA SER A 394 -8.69 -24.00 -9.10
C SER A 394 -8.60 -22.54 -8.61
N LYS A 395 -8.59 -22.32 -7.28
CA LYS A 395 -8.48 -21.00 -6.63
C LYS A 395 -7.31 -20.96 -5.64
N ILE A 396 -6.61 -19.83 -5.60
CA ILE A 396 -5.53 -19.60 -4.62
C ILE A 396 -6.17 -19.42 -3.23
N THR A 397 -5.80 -20.27 -2.26
CA THR A 397 -6.27 -20.19 -0.87
C THR A 397 -5.66 -18.98 -0.16
N LEU A 398 -6.14 -18.64 1.04
CA LEU A 398 -5.54 -17.57 1.84
C LEU A 398 -4.03 -17.82 2.10
N ALA A 399 -3.63 -19.07 2.35
CA ALA A 399 -2.22 -19.44 2.51
C ALA A 399 -1.42 -19.26 1.20
N GLY A 400 -2.02 -19.55 0.05
CA GLY A 400 -1.47 -19.25 -1.28
C GLY A 400 -1.26 -17.76 -1.55
N GLN A 401 -2.16 -16.90 -1.05
CA GLN A 401 -2.09 -15.45 -1.25
C GLN A 401 -1.00 -14.81 -0.38
N CYS A 402 -0.95 -15.14 0.92
CA CYS A 402 -0.20 -14.38 1.92
C CYS A 402 0.78 -15.16 2.81
N SER A 403 0.97 -16.47 2.57
CA SER A 403 1.66 -17.47 3.44
C SER A 403 0.76 -18.20 4.43
N SER A 404 1.14 -19.45 4.75
CA SER A 404 0.48 -20.28 5.78
C SER A 404 0.37 -19.56 7.13
N LYS A 405 1.46 -18.96 7.62
CA LYS A 405 1.52 -18.30 8.93
C LYS A 405 0.69 -17.02 8.98
N VAL A 406 0.66 -16.23 7.90
CA VAL A 406 -0.19 -15.03 7.85
C VAL A 406 -1.67 -15.43 7.73
N ALA A 407 -2.00 -16.45 6.94
CA ALA A 407 -3.36 -16.98 6.85
C ALA A 407 -3.89 -17.48 8.21
N ASP A 408 -3.05 -18.18 8.99
CA ASP A 408 -3.37 -18.61 10.36
C ASP A 408 -3.63 -17.42 11.30
N LEU A 409 -2.81 -16.36 11.23
CA LEU A 409 -3.02 -15.13 12.00
C LEU A 409 -4.33 -14.42 11.62
N ILE A 410 -4.62 -14.29 10.32
CA ILE A 410 -5.87 -13.69 9.80
C ILE A 410 -7.09 -14.47 10.32
N MET A 411 -7.04 -15.81 10.26
CA MET A 411 -8.12 -16.67 10.74
C MET A 411 -8.30 -16.58 12.26
N LYS A 412 -7.21 -16.60 13.04
CA LYS A 412 -7.27 -16.56 14.51
C LYS A 412 -7.82 -15.24 15.07
N VAL A 413 -7.50 -14.12 14.43
CA VAL A 413 -7.97 -12.78 14.83
C VAL A 413 -9.30 -12.41 14.14
N GLY A 414 -9.70 -13.12 13.08
CA GLY A 414 -10.90 -12.80 12.30
C GLY A 414 -10.74 -11.54 11.46
N ALA A 415 -9.53 -11.29 10.93
CA ALA A 415 -9.15 -10.05 10.24
C ALA A 415 -9.74 -9.95 8.82
N THR A 416 -11.07 -9.81 8.73
CA THR A 416 -11.83 -9.76 7.47
C THR A 416 -11.40 -8.64 6.52
N ASN A 417 -10.78 -7.57 7.03
CA ASN A 417 -10.18 -6.51 6.21
C ASN A 417 -9.03 -7.01 5.32
N GLN A 418 -8.33 -8.09 5.71
CA GLN A 418 -7.28 -8.71 4.89
C GLN A 418 -7.84 -9.56 3.74
N LEU A 419 -9.16 -9.80 3.71
CA LEU A 419 -9.86 -10.56 2.67
C LEU A 419 -10.56 -9.66 1.64
N LYS A 420 -10.40 -8.33 1.74
CA LYS A 420 -10.97 -7.39 0.78
C LYS A 420 -10.22 -7.44 -0.55
N ASP A 421 -10.95 -7.27 -1.66
CA ASP A 421 -10.39 -7.36 -3.01
C ASP A 421 -9.24 -6.38 -3.27
N ASP A 422 -9.23 -5.20 -2.65
CA ASP A 422 -8.15 -4.21 -2.75
C ASP A 422 -6.84 -4.72 -2.11
N ILE A 423 -6.91 -5.27 -0.89
CA ILE A 423 -5.76 -5.88 -0.20
C ILE A 423 -5.29 -7.16 -0.90
N VAL A 424 -6.22 -8.03 -1.32
CA VAL A 424 -5.89 -9.27 -2.03
C VAL A 424 -5.25 -8.97 -3.39
N SER A 425 -5.71 -7.93 -4.10
CA SER A 425 -5.11 -7.47 -5.36
C SER A 425 -3.70 -6.91 -5.17
N LEU A 426 -3.45 -6.15 -4.10
CA LEU A 426 -2.12 -5.68 -3.73
C LEU A 426 -1.15 -6.84 -3.46
N MET A 427 -1.60 -7.86 -2.70
CA MET A 427 -0.77 -9.02 -2.34
C MET A 427 -0.46 -9.95 -3.52
N ASN A 428 -1.39 -10.09 -4.48
CA ASN A 428 -1.23 -10.95 -5.65
C ASN A 428 -0.63 -10.22 -6.88
N GLY A 429 -0.24 -8.94 -6.73
CA GLY A 429 0.26 -8.11 -7.84
C GLY A 429 -0.79 -7.82 -8.92
N THR A 430 -2.06 -8.09 -8.64
CA THR A 430 -3.17 -7.99 -9.59
C THR A 430 -3.73 -6.57 -9.61
N GLN A 431 -2.95 -5.59 -10.08
CA GLN A 431 -3.51 -4.27 -10.44
C GLN A 431 -4.52 -4.44 -11.58
N ASN A 432 -5.80 -4.55 -11.23
CA ASN A 432 -6.99 -4.41 -12.08
C ASN A 432 -6.87 -4.89 -13.54
N GLN A 433 -6.37 -6.11 -13.76
CA GLN A 433 -6.63 -6.85 -15.00
C GLN A 433 -7.96 -7.60 -14.91
N GLN A 434 -9.07 -6.87 -14.81
CA GLN A 434 -10.37 -7.44 -15.16
C GLN A 434 -10.39 -7.66 -16.67
N ASN A 435 -10.67 -8.90 -17.09
CA ASN A 435 -10.77 -9.30 -18.50
C ASN A 435 -12.01 -8.67 -19.18
N GLY A 436 -11.88 -7.41 -19.59
CA GLY A 436 -12.67 -6.79 -20.65
C GLY A 436 -11.87 -6.77 -21.94
N LYS A 437 -12.49 -7.11 -23.09
CA LYS A 437 -11.85 -7.17 -24.42
C LYS A 437 -10.94 -5.95 -24.65
N SER A 438 -9.66 -6.17 -24.95
CA SER A 438 -8.60 -5.16 -24.93
C SER A 438 -8.84 -3.98 -25.89
N GLY A 439 -9.51 -2.94 -25.40
CA GLY A 439 -9.59 -1.63 -26.03
C GLY A 439 -8.63 -0.65 -25.36
N LEU A 440 -8.16 0.35 -26.12
CA LEU A 440 -7.28 1.41 -25.60
C LEU A 440 -7.97 2.42 -24.67
N GLY A 441 -9.26 2.21 -24.34
CA GLY A 441 -10.07 3.15 -23.57
C GLY A 441 -9.52 3.49 -22.18
N HIS A 442 -8.82 2.55 -21.53
CA HIS A 442 -8.18 2.75 -20.23
C HIS A 442 -7.00 3.75 -20.24
N TYR A 443 -6.50 4.15 -21.41
CA TYR A 443 -5.56 5.25 -21.56
C TYR A 443 -6.24 6.62 -21.75
N LEU A 444 -7.58 6.65 -21.89
CA LEU A 444 -8.34 7.84 -22.23
C LEU A 444 -9.16 8.32 -21.02
N GLN A 445 -9.25 9.64 -20.83
CA GLN A 445 -10.12 10.26 -19.82
C GLN A 445 -11.49 10.70 -20.38
N GLY A 446 -11.82 10.29 -21.60
CA GLY A 446 -12.95 10.79 -22.38
C GLY A 446 -12.51 11.67 -23.56
N VAL A 447 -13.47 12.41 -24.14
CA VAL A 447 -13.21 13.36 -25.24
C VAL A 447 -12.86 14.73 -24.66
N GLN A 448 -11.64 15.21 -24.90
CA GLN A 448 -11.19 16.51 -24.40
C GLN A 448 -11.75 17.68 -25.22
N HIS A 449 -11.78 17.56 -26.56
CA HIS A 449 -12.35 18.56 -27.46
C HIS A 449 -12.88 17.93 -28.76
N PHE A 450 -13.68 18.68 -29.51
CA PHE A 450 -14.08 18.36 -30.89
C PHE A 450 -13.73 19.53 -31.81
N GLY A 451 -13.02 19.26 -32.91
CA GLY A 451 -12.57 20.26 -33.87
C GLY A 451 -13.52 20.48 -35.04
N ILE A 452 -13.75 21.75 -35.40
CA ILE A 452 -14.46 22.14 -36.63
C ILE A 452 -13.65 23.16 -37.44
N THR A 453 -13.46 22.86 -38.73
CA THR A 453 -12.85 23.81 -39.68
C THR A 453 -13.91 24.80 -40.15
N VAL A 454 -13.68 26.10 -39.94
CA VAL A 454 -14.63 27.17 -40.26
C VAL A 454 -14.14 28.02 -41.43
N TYR A 455 -15.08 28.65 -42.14
CA TYR A 455 -14.76 29.50 -43.29
C TYR A 455 -14.48 30.96 -42.89
N ASP A 456 -15.27 31.51 -41.97
CA ASP A 456 -15.20 32.86 -41.44
C ASP A 456 -14.98 32.79 -39.92
N MET A 457 -13.72 32.97 -39.50
CA MET A 457 -13.28 32.88 -38.11
C MET A 457 -13.97 33.94 -37.21
N PRO A 458 -14.07 35.24 -37.59
CA PRO A 458 -14.85 36.22 -36.84
C PRO A 458 -16.31 35.83 -36.59
N LYS A 459 -17.04 35.33 -37.60
CA LYS A 459 -18.44 34.89 -37.43
C LYS A 459 -18.58 33.74 -36.44
N SER A 460 -17.66 32.77 -36.47
CA SER A 460 -17.67 31.68 -35.50
C SER A 460 -17.35 32.18 -34.09
N LEU A 461 -16.45 33.15 -33.91
CA LEU A 461 -16.19 33.73 -32.58
C LEU A 461 -17.42 34.45 -32.02
N GLU A 462 -18.07 35.31 -32.80
CA GLU A 462 -19.32 35.98 -32.39
C GLU A 462 -20.39 34.94 -31.97
N PHE A 463 -20.54 33.87 -32.72
CA PHE A 463 -21.52 32.83 -32.41
C PHE A 463 -21.17 32.01 -31.15
N TYR A 464 -19.99 31.38 -31.10
CA TYR A 464 -19.64 30.47 -30.02
C TYR A 464 -19.31 31.20 -28.69
N LEU A 465 -18.84 32.45 -28.73
CA LEU A 465 -18.54 33.23 -27.52
C LEU A 465 -19.71 34.11 -27.06
N GLU A 466 -20.33 34.86 -27.97
CA GLU A 466 -21.28 35.93 -27.61
C GLU A 466 -22.75 35.51 -27.73
N VAL A 467 -23.10 34.57 -28.61
CA VAL A 467 -24.45 33.99 -28.68
C VAL A 467 -24.59 32.79 -27.75
N LEU A 468 -23.67 31.82 -27.84
CA LEU A 468 -23.72 30.60 -27.02
C LEU A 468 -23.01 30.74 -25.66
N GLY A 469 -22.29 31.83 -25.41
CA GLY A 469 -21.72 32.15 -24.09
C GLY A 469 -20.41 31.44 -23.74
N GLY A 470 -19.78 30.72 -24.68
CA GLY A 470 -18.55 29.97 -24.45
C GLY A 470 -17.36 30.83 -24.00
N LYS A 471 -16.31 30.20 -23.49
CA LYS A 471 -15.10 30.88 -22.98
C LYS A 471 -13.84 30.30 -23.60
N VAL A 472 -12.97 31.16 -24.12
CA VAL A 472 -11.68 30.74 -24.69
C VAL A 472 -10.81 30.16 -23.57
N ALA A 473 -10.42 28.89 -23.71
CA ALA A 473 -9.48 28.22 -22.81
C ALA A 473 -8.03 28.44 -23.27
N ILE A 474 -7.77 28.31 -24.57
CA ILE A 474 -6.49 28.61 -25.23
C ILE A 474 -6.72 28.93 -26.71
N GLY A 475 -5.81 29.66 -27.32
CA GLY A 475 -5.86 29.97 -28.75
C GLY A 475 -4.59 30.67 -29.22
N GLY A 476 -4.39 30.68 -30.54
CA GLY A 476 -3.28 31.38 -31.17
C GLY A 476 -3.48 31.48 -32.68
N ASP A 477 -2.68 32.34 -33.30
CA ASP A 477 -2.76 32.69 -34.71
C ASP A 477 -1.39 32.52 -35.37
N GLY A 478 -1.37 32.20 -36.66
CA GLY A 478 -0.15 32.16 -37.46
C GLY A 478 0.72 30.93 -37.22
N PHE A 479 0.15 29.79 -36.85
CA PHE A 479 0.91 28.55 -36.68
C PHE A 479 1.38 27.98 -38.03
N TYR A 480 2.67 27.67 -38.10
CA TYR A 480 3.34 27.03 -39.24
C TYR A 480 4.56 26.25 -38.73
N GLY A 481 5.14 25.41 -39.60
CA GLY A 481 6.37 24.66 -39.33
C GLY A 481 6.30 23.23 -39.86
N GLU A 482 7.45 22.70 -40.27
CA GLU A 482 7.56 21.36 -40.89
C GLU A 482 6.97 20.24 -40.02
N ALA A 483 7.26 20.24 -38.72
CA ALA A 483 6.73 19.25 -37.78
C ALA A 483 5.21 19.33 -37.62
N LEU A 484 4.64 20.54 -37.58
CA LEU A 484 3.20 20.75 -37.46
C LEU A 484 2.46 20.39 -38.76
N HIS A 485 3.04 20.73 -39.91
CA HIS A 485 2.49 20.33 -41.20
C HIS A 485 2.46 18.80 -41.34
N ASN A 486 3.56 18.12 -41.00
CA ASN A 486 3.63 16.66 -41.03
C ASN A 486 2.60 16.03 -40.04
N LEU A 487 2.45 16.60 -38.85
CA LEU A 487 1.47 16.13 -37.84
C LEU A 487 0.03 16.15 -38.36
N LEU A 488 -0.35 17.20 -39.11
CA LEU A 488 -1.73 17.41 -39.56
C LEU A 488 -2.06 16.76 -40.91
N PHE A 489 -1.08 16.61 -41.81
CA PHE A 489 -1.35 16.34 -43.23
C PHE A 489 -0.53 15.20 -43.86
N GLN A 490 0.42 14.58 -43.15
CA GLN A 490 1.37 13.64 -43.77
C GLN A 490 0.69 12.51 -44.57
N LYS A 491 -0.43 11.96 -44.10
CA LYS A 491 -1.14 10.88 -44.80
C LYS A 491 -1.69 11.37 -46.14
N GLU A 492 -2.45 12.46 -46.13
CA GLU A 492 -3.07 13.05 -47.32
C GLU A 492 -2.03 13.63 -48.29
N GLU A 493 -0.92 14.17 -47.78
CA GLU A 493 0.19 14.66 -48.61
C GLU A 493 0.91 13.51 -49.33
N VAL A 494 1.20 12.40 -48.63
CA VAL A 494 1.75 11.18 -49.25
C VAL A 494 0.77 10.59 -50.27
N GLU A 495 -0.53 10.53 -49.95
CA GLU A 495 -1.57 10.07 -50.87
C GLU A 495 -1.66 10.94 -52.15
N ALA A 496 -1.47 12.26 -52.02
CA ALA A 496 -1.40 13.18 -53.16
C ALA A 496 -0.16 12.93 -54.02
N ILE A 497 1.01 12.71 -53.39
CA ILE A 497 2.28 12.37 -54.07
C ILE A 497 2.15 11.05 -54.83
N GLU A 498 1.60 9.99 -54.20
CA GLU A 498 1.38 8.68 -54.83
C GLU A 498 0.43 8.75 -56.03
N LYS A 499 -0.59 9.60 -55.96
CA LYS A 499 -1.58 9.81 -57.03
C LYS A 499 -1.14 10.84 -58.08
N GLY A 500 -0.04 11.57 -57.85
CA GLY A 500 0.42 12.65 -58.73
C GLY A 500 -0.56 13.82 -58.85
N ILE A 501 -1.32 14.11 -57.79
CA ILE A 501 -2.31 15.20 -57.74
C ILE A 501 -1.84 16.33 -56.80
N ASP A 502 -2.44 17.51 -56.94
CA ASP A 502 -2.20 18.64 -56.02
C ASP A 502 -2.67 18.26 -54.59
N PRO A 503 -1.80 18.33 -53.56
CA PRO A 503 -2.19 18.07 -52.17
C PRO A 503 -3.37 18.92 -51.69
N LYS A 504 -3.56 20.13 -52.23
CA LYS A 504 -4.71 20.99 -51.90
C LYS A 504 -6.04 20.33 -52.27
N ALA A 505 -6.07 19.45 -53.28
CA ALA A 505 -7.26 18.69 -53.65
C ALA A 505 -7.68 17.62 -52.62
N LEU A 506 -6.78 17.24 -51.69
CA LEU A 506 -7.08 16.37 -50.55
C LEU A 506 -7.19 17.15 -49.22
N GLY A 507 -7.22 18.49 -49.26
CA GLY A 507 -7.35 19.34 -48.06
C GLY A 507 -6.04 19.69 -47.36
N VAL A 508 -4.88 19.39 -47.96
CA VAL A 508 -3.56 19.70 -47.36
C VAL A 508 -3.27 21.20 -47.45
N ALA A 509 -3.10 21.85 -46.30
CA ALA A 509 -2.74 23.27 -46.21
C ALA A 509 -1.21 23.43 -46.12
N ASN A 510 -0.60 24.14 -47.06
CA ASN A 510 0.85 24.36 -47.07
C ASN A 510 1.29 25.38 -45.99
N ILE A 511 1.45 24.86 -44.77
CA ILE A 511 1.92 25.59 -43.59
C ILE A 511 3.38 25.25 -43.23
N ARG A 512 4.20 24.78 -44.17
CA ARG A 512 5.57 24.28 -43.88
C ARG A 512 6.53 25.38 -43.40
N ASP A 513 6.53 26.51 -44.10
CA ASP A 513 7.44 27.66 -43.85
C ASP A 513 6.70 28.97 -43.50
N GLY A 514 5.36 28.94 -43.48
CA GLY A 514 4.51 30.11 -43.25
C GLY A 514 4.46 31.11 -44.41
N SER A 515 4.97 30.78 -45.60
CA SER A 515 4.99 31.68 -46.76
C SER A 515 3.73 31.62 -47.65
N ASP A 516 2.96 30.54 -47.53
CA ASP A 516 1.76 30.25 -48.33
C ASP A 516 0.50 30.32 -47.46
N MET A 517 0.32 29.35 -46.55
CA MET A 517 -0.80 29.32 -45.60
C MET A 517 -0.32 29.35 -44.14
N ALA A 518 -1.24 29.70 -43.24
CA ALA A 518 -1.08 29.59 -41.80
C ALA A 518 -2.33 29.02 -41.15
N LEU A 519 -2.15 28.39 -39.98
CA LEU A 519 -3.21 27.86 -39.13
C LEU A 519 -3.49 28.81 -37.96
N ASP A 520 -4.75 29.15 -37.75
CA ASP A 520 -5.27 29.83 -36.55
C ASP A 520 -6.22 28.87 -35.80
N VAL A 521 -6.12 28.79 -34.46
CA VAL A 521 -6.97 27.91 -33.63
C VAL A 521 -7.55 28.59 -32.40
N ARG A 522 -8.76 28.18 -31.98
CA ARG A 522 -9.43 28.64 -30.75
C ARG A 522 -10.16 27.50 -30.05
N PHE A 523 -9.76 27.19 -28.83
CA PHE A 523 -10.40 26.20 -27.97
C PHE A 523 -11.42 26.90 -27.06
N ILE A 524 -12.71 26.65 -27.28
CA ILE A 524 -13.82 27.30 -26.60
C ILE A 524 -14.51 26.29 -25.67
N SER A 525 -14.41 26.51 -24.36
CA SER A 525 -15.06 25.69 -23.34
C SER A 525 -16.51 26.10 -23.10
N PHE A 526 -17.38 25.11 -22.97
CA PHE A 526 -18.76 25.22 -22.48
C PHE A 526 -18.94 24.59 -21.09
N GLY A 527 -17.83 24.32 -20.38
CA GLY A 527 -17.79 23.75 -19.04
C GLY A 527 -17.82 22.22 -18.99
N ASN A 528 -18.53 21.57 -19.92
CA ASN A 528 -18.54 20.12 -20.10
C ASN A 528 -17.49 19.60 -21.10
N THR A 529 -17.33 20.31 -22.22
CA THR A 529 -16.42 19.96 -23.30
C THR A 529 -15.92 21.22 -24.00
N VAL A 530 -14.98 21.04 -24.93
CA VAL A 530 -14.33 22.12 -25.67
C VAL A 530 -14.61 21.97 -27.17
N VAL A 531 -15.05 23.04 -27.82
CA VAL A 531 -15.11 23.15 -29.27
C VAL A 531 -13.83 23.81 -29.75
N GLU A 532 -13.03 23.13 -30.55
CA GLU A 532 -11.89 23.72 -31.24
C GLU A 532 -12.38 24.30 -32.59
N ILE A 533 -12.12 25.57 -32.82
CA ILE A 533 -12.34 26.24 -34.09
C ILE A 533 -11.01 26.29 -34.84
N ILE A 534 -10.98 25.72 -36.04
CA ILE A 534 -9.80 25.58 -36.90
C ILE A 534 -9.98 26.48 -38.13
N HIS A 535 -9.00 27.31 -38.45
CA HIS A 535 -9.01 28.18 -39.63
C HIS A 535 -7.67 28.13 -40.35
N PHE A 536 -7.69 27.75 -41.63
CA PHE A 536 -6.52 27.81 -42.52
C PHE A 536 -6.73 28.98 -43.47
N ARG A 537 -5.80 29.94 -43.52
CA ARG A 537 -5.87 31.09 -44.44
C ARG A 537 -4.54 31.30 -45.15
N ASP A 538 -4.57 32.08 -46.23
CA ASP A 538 -3.36 32.64 -46.83
C ASP A 538 -2.60 33.45 -45.76
N ALA A 539 -1.32 33.14 -45.57
CA ALA A 539 -0.48 33.71 -44.53
C ALA A 539 -0.30 35.24 -44.67
N LYS A 540 -0.51 35.78 -45.88
CA LYS A 540 -0.36 37.21 -46.22
C LYS A 540 -1.66 38.00 -46.01
N LEU A 541 -2.78 37.34 -45.75
CA LEU A 541 -4.08 37.97 -45.52
C LEU A 541 -4.40 38.10 -44.01
N THR A 542 -5.36 38.95 -43.69
CA THR A 542 -5.77 39.25 -42.31
C THR A 542 -6.49 38.06 -41.65
N LEU A 543 -6.61 38.07 -40.32
CA LEU A 543 -7.39 37.09 -39.53
C LEU A 543 -8.89 37.04 -39.91
N ALA A 544 -9.39 38.05 -40.62
CA ALA A 544 -10.76 38.10 -41.13
C ALA A 544 -10.89 37.57 -42.58
N ALA A 545 -9.82 37.01 -43.15
CA ALA A 545 -9.86 36.38 -44.46
C ALA A 545 -10.74 35.12 -44.46
N PRO A 546 -11.40 34.80 -45.58
CA PRO A 546 -12.02 33.49 -45.74
C PRO A 546 -10.96 32.37 -45.65
N ASN A 547 -11.40 31.19 -45.25
CA ASN A 547 -10.56 29.99 -45.24
C ASN A 547 -10.05 29.68 -46.66
N ALA A 548 -8.84 29.14 -46.75
CA ALA A 548 -8.19 28.74 -48.00
C ALA A 548 -8.90 27.57 -48.73
N PHE A 549 -9.86 26.92 -48.06
CA PHE A 549 -10.73 25.85 -48.55
C PHE A 549 -12.21 26.26 -48.56
N GLU A 550 -12.95 25.72 -49.53
CA GLU A 550 -14.37 26.00 -49.74
C GLU A 550 -15.28 25.34 -48.69
N LYS A 551 -16.49 25.89 -48.53
CA LYS A 551 -17.52 25.33 -47.64
C LYS A 551 -18.04 24.00 -48.18
N ILE A 552 -18.11 22.99 -47.33
CA ILE A 552 -18.82 21.73 -47.61
C ILE A 552 -20.35 21.91 -47.51
N PRO A 553 -21.16 21.08 -48.20
CA PRO A 553 -22.62 21.16 -48.14
C PRO A 553 -23.18 21.01 -46.71
N SER A 554 -23.97 21.98 -46.27
CA SER A 554 -24.51 22.09 -44.90
C SER A 554 -25.72 21.18 -44.62
N SER A 555 -25.67 19.91 -45.03
CA SER A 555 -26.71 18.91 -44.76
C SER A 555 -26.13 17.69 -44.04
N VAL A 556 -26.76 17.29 -42.94
CA VAL A 556 -26.44 16.10 -42.13
C VAL A 556 -26.43 14.78 -42.93
N GLY A 557 -26.99 14.77 -44.15
CA GLY A 557 -26.91 13.63 -45.07
C GLY A 557 -25.58 13.48 -45.82
N TYR A 558 -24.64 14.41 -45.69
CA TYR A 558 -23.29 14.29 -46.27
C TYR A 558 -22.32 13.68 -45.26
N THR A 559 -21.59 12.65 -45.70
CA THR A 559 -20.51 12.03 -44.92
C THR A 559 -19.45 13.06 -44.54
N ASN A 560 -18.96 13.00 -43.30
CA ASN A 560 -17.94 13.89 -42.71
C ASN A 560 -18.36 15.36 -42.52
N ALA A 561 -19.63 15.73 -42.69
CA ALA A 561 -20.11 17.03 -42.23
C ALA A 561 -20.14 17.07 -40.68
N PRO A 562 -19.48 18.03 -40.00
CA PRO A 562 -19.42 18.06 -38.54
C PRO A 562 -20.80 18.37 -37.94
N HIS A 563 -21.14 17.62 -36.91
CA HIS A 563 -22.39 17.73 -36.17
C HIS A 563 -22.10 17.96 -34.69
N LEU A 564 -22.43 19.15 -34.19
CA LEU A 564 -22.30 19.53 -32.79
C LEU A 564 -23.69 19.55 -32.15
N SER A 565 -23.86 18.89 -31.01
CA SER A 565 -25.10 18.93 -30.23
C SER A 565 -24.88 19.64 -28.89
N PHE A 566 -25.73 20.62 -28.59
CA PHE A 566 -25.69 21.44 -27.39
C PHE A 566 -26.84 21.04 -26.45
N TYR A 567 -26.49 20.73 -25.20
CA TYR A 567 -27.48 20.35 -24.18
C TYR A 567 -28.15 21.59 -23.59
N VAL A 568 -29.44 21.76 -23.91
CA VAL A 568 -30.32 22.82 -23.38
C VAL A 568 -30.82 22.37 -22.01
N LYS A 569 -30.93 23.31 -21.06
CA LYS A 569 -31.37 23.00 -19.69
C LYS A 569 -32.81 22.47 -19.65
N ASP A 570 -33.08 21.53 -18.76
CA ASP A 570 -34.39 20.87 -18.59
C ASP A 570 -35.54 21.85 -18.22
N ASP A 571 -35.24 23.07 -17.75
CA ASP A 571 -36.21 24.11 -17.37
C ASP A 571 -36.56 25.11 -18.49
N VAL A 572 -35.94 25.00 -19.66
CA VAL A 572 -36.14 25.89 -20.82
C VAL A 572 -37.15 25.28 -21.80
N ASP A 573 -38.09 26.09 -22.31
CA ASP A 573 -38.92 25.67 -23.45
C ASP A 573 -38.09 25.67 -24.73
N ILE A 574 -37.91 24.48 -25.31
CA ILE A 574 -37.01 24.24 -26.43
C ILE A 574 -37.49 24.90 -27.75
N ASP A 575 -38.79 25.08 -27.97
CA ASP A 575 -39.33 25.77 -29.14
C ASP A 575 -39.20 27.30 -28.99
N VAL A 576 -39.35 27.82 -27.77
CA VAL A 576 -39.09 29.24 -27.46
C VAL A 576 -37.62 29.56 -27.65
N PHE A 577 -36.71 28.77 -27.06
CA PHE A 577 -35.27 28.94 -27.21
C PHE A 577 -34.82 28.85 -28.68
N ALA A 578 -35.36 27.90 -29.45
CA ALA A 578 -35.08 27.78 -30.89
C ALA A 578 -35.40 29.08 -31.65
N LYS A 579 -36.54 29.72 -31.34
CA LYS A 579 -36.92 31.01 -31.93
C LYS A 579 -35.97 32.13 -31.49
N GLU A 580 -35.68 32.23 -30.18
CA GLU A 580 -34.82 33.28 -29.63
C GLU A 580 -33.40 33.19 -30.18
N LEU A 581 -32.87 31.98 -30.39
CA LEU A 581 -31.58 31.75 -31.03
C LEU A 581 -31.55 32.28 -32.48
N GLU A 582 -32.58 31.98 -33.29
CA GLU A 582 -32.66 32.46 -34.68
C GLU A 582 -32.78 34.00 -34.74
N ASP A 583 -33.61 34.59 -33.88
CA ASP A 583 -33.82 36.04 -33.81
C ASP A 583 -32.55 36.79 -33.33
N GLU A 584 -31.85 36.28 -32.31
CA GLU A 584 -30.62 36.87 -31.78
C GLU A 584 -29.47 36.80 -32.79
N CYS A 585 -29.35 35.68 -33.51
CA CYS A 585 -28.36 35.54 -34.58
C CYS A 585 -28.64 36.50 -35.75
N GLN A 586 -29.90 36.61 -36.18
CA GLN A 586 -30.30 37.61 -37.19
C GLN A 586 -30.01 39.04 -36.73
N ARG A 587 -30.27 39.36 -35.46
CA ARG A 587 -29.99 40.68 -34.87
C ARG A 587 -28.48 41.03 -34.88
N ARG A 588 -27.61 40.02 -34.73
CA ARG A 588 -26.14 40.16 -34.81
C ARG A 588 -25.58 40.07 -36.23
N GLY A 589 -26.42 39.89 -37.25
CA GLY A 589 -25.99 39.78 -38.65
C GLY A 589 -25.51 38.40 -39.07
N LEU A 590 -25.68 37.38 -38.22
CA LEU A 590 -25.41 35.96 -38.52
C LEU A 590 -26.60 35.35 -39.29
N THR A 591 -26.90 35.90 -40.46
CA THR A 591 -28.12 35.58 -41.24
C THR A 591 -28.13 34.17 -41.84
N GLU A 592 -26.99 33.49 -41.84
CA GLU A 592 -26.85 32.08 -42.20
C GLU A 592 -27.40 31.11 -41.12
N VAL A 593 -27.58 31.59 -39.89
CA VAL A 593 -28.14 30.78 -38.80
C VAL A 593 -29.65 30.64 -38.99
N VAL A 594 -30.06 29.43 -39.41
CA VAL A 594 -31.45 29.09 -39.73
C VAL A 594 -31.83 27.80 -39.02
N VAL A 595 -32.95 27.85 -38.30
CA VAL A 595 -33.52 26.74 -37.54
C VAL A 595 -34.47 25.93 -38.42
N ASN A 596 -34.42 24.61 -38.36
CA ASN A 596 -35.34 23.75 -39.10
C ASN A 596 -36.73 23.74 -38.45
N ARG A 597 -37.78 23.64 -39.26
CA ARG A 597 -39.17 23.49 -38.81
C ARG A 597 -39.62 22.05 -39.03
N ILE A 598 -40.36 21.45 -38.09
CA ILE A 598 -40.91 20.08 -38.25
C ILE A 598 -42.11 20.00 -39.21
N VAL A 599 -42.53 21.15 -39.74
CA VAL A 599 -43.63 21.27 -40.72
C VAL A 599 -43.03 21.51 -42.10
N ARG A 600 -43.55 20.79 -43.11
CA ARG A 600 -43.12 20.93 -44.50
C ARG A 600 -43.35 22.36 -45.02
N ALA A 601 -42.31 22.94 -45.62
CA ALA A 601 -42.39 24.09 -46.51
C ALA A 601 -41.85 23.72 -47.90
N ASN A 602 -42.28 24.44 -48.93
CA ASN A 602 -41.87 24.27 -50.33
C ASN A 602 -41.12 25.51 -50.86
N SER A 603 -41.02 26.60 -50.09
CA SER A 603 -40.12 27.74 -50.34
C SER A 603 -39.62 28.39 -49.04
N ALA A 604 -38.61 29.26 -49.14
CA ALA A 604 -38.10 30.03 -47.99
C ALA A 604 -39.13 31.03 -47.45
N GLU A 605 -39.97 31.61 -48.32
CA GLU A 605 -41.08 32.52 -47.95
C GLU A 605 -42.22 31.77 -47.25
N GLU A 606 -42.45 30.50 -47.59
CA GLU A 606 -43.38 29.64 -46.88
C GLU A 606 -42.82 29.28 -45.49
N MET A 607 -41.54 28.88 -45.42
CA MET A 607 -40.85 28.56 -44.16
C MET A 607 -40.88 29.70 -43.15
N LYS A 608 -40.66 30.95 -43.60
CA LYS A 608 -40.75 32.17 -42.77
C LYS A 608 -42.15 32.48 -42.22
N LYS A 609 -43.20 31.82 -42.73
CA LYS A 609 -44.61 32.01 -42.32
C LYS A 609 -45.17 30.82 -41.55
N LEU A 610 -44.40 29.74 -41.39
CA LEU A 610 -44.82 28.58 -40.60
C LEU A 610 -44.97 28.95 -39.13
N ALA A 611 -45.87 28.22 -38.44
CA ALA A 611 -45.95 28.29 -36.99
C ALA A 611 -44.62 27.85 -36.34
N PRO A 612 -44.20 28.46 -35.21
CA PRO A 612 -42.95 28.15 -34.53
C PRO A 612 -43.02 26.77 -33.85
N LYS A 613 -42.83 25.72 -34.65
CA LYS A 613 -42.61 24.34 -34.21
C LYS A 613 -41.31 23.84 -34.83
N PHE A 614 -40.27 23.80 -34.00
CA PHE A 614 -38.89 23.51 -34.36
C PHE A 614 -38.44 22.17 -33.78
N ALA A 615 -38.87 21.84 -32.56
CA ALA A 615 -38.46 20.65 -31.85
C ALA A 615 -39.34 19.41 -32.12
N LYS A 616 -38.69 18.25 -32.20
CA LYS A 616 -39.32 16.92 -32.10
C LYS A 616 -39.20 16.47 -30.64
N THR A 617 -40.32 16.10 -30.01
CA THR A 617 -40.38 15.79 -28.56
C THR A 617 -41.07 14.46 -28.24
N ASP A 618 -41.77 13.90 -29.22
CA ASP A 618 -42.54 12.65 -29.18
C ASP A 618 -41.70 11.46 -29.70
N PHE A 619 -40.52 11.25 -29.11
CA PHE A 619 -39.74 10.03 -29.31
C PHE A 619 -40.22 8.91 -28.37
N THR A 620 -40.09 7.66 -28.79
CA THR A 620 -40.57 6.46 -28.07
C THR A 620 -39.42 5.54 -27.68
N ASP A 621 -39.75 4.48 -26.94
CA ASP A 621 -38.85 3.36 -26.63
C ASP A 621 -37.60 3.81 -25.87
N ASP A 622 -36.37 3.53 -26.36
CA ASP A 622 -35.14 3.93 -25.67
C ASP A 622 -34.79 5.41 -25.82
N PHE A 623 -35.50 6.11 -26.71
CA PHE A 623 -35.40 7.55 -26.97
C PHE A 623 -36.49 8.35 -26.22
N GLU A 624 -37.34 7.70 -25.41
CA GLU A 624 -38.38 8.40 -24.65
C GLU A 624 -37.78 9.43 -23.69
N GLY A 625 -38.22 10.69 -23.83
CA GLY A 625 -37.72 11.82 -23.05
C GLY A 625 -36.58 12.60 -23.72
N TRP A 626 -36.12 12.20 -24.92
CA TRP A 626 -35.30 13.05 -25.77
C TRP A 626 -36.19 14.08 -26.48
N ALA A 627 -35.80 15.35 -26.45
CA ALA A 627 -36.34 16.42 -27.31
C ALA A 627 -35.20 17.11 -28.06
N LEU A 628 -35.37 17.45 -29.33
CA LEU A 628 -34.31 18.13 -30.11
C LEU A 628 -34.85 18.98 -31.26
N PHE A 629 -34.09 20.01 -31.65
CA PHE A 629 -34.21 20.68 -32.94
C PHE A 629 -32.85 20.83 -33.64
N TYR A 630 -32.89 21.10 -34.95
CA TYR A 630 -31.70 21.34 -35.77
C TYR A 630 -31.61 22.79 -36.22
N CYS A 631 -30.38 23.30 -36.29
CA CYS A 631 -30.03 24.62 -36.79
C CYS A 631 -28.79 24.54 -37.70
N LYS A 632 -28.54 25.58 -38.50
CA LYS A 632 -27.28 25.78 -39.24
C LYS A 632 -26.41 26.75 -38.47
N GLY A 633 -25.12 26.44 -38.33
CA GLY A 633 -24.14 27.39 -37.80
C GLY A 633 -23.83 28.51 -38.80
N PRO A 634 -23.17 29.59 -38.37
CA PRO A 634 -22.89 30.76 -39.20
C PRO A 634 -21.97 30.45 -40.39
N ASN A 635 -21.21 29.36 -40.33
CA ASN A 635 -20.34 28.88 -41.40
C ASN A 635 -20.91 27.69 -42.18
N GLY A 636 -22.08 27.16 -41.78
CA GLY A 636 -22.75 26.00 -42.39
C GLY A 636 -22.66 24.72 -41.55
N GLU A 637 -22.16 24.80 -40.32
CA GLU A 637 -22.07 23.68 -39.37
C GLU A 637 -23.46 23.05 -39.13
N GLN A 638 -23.50 21.73 -38.85
CA GLN A 638 -24.74 21.12 -38.36
C GLN A 638 -24.80 21.28 -36.84
N LEU A 639 -25.82 22.01 -36.38
CA LEU A 639 -26.06 22.20 -34.95
C LEU A 639 -27.35 21.49 -34.56
N GLU A 640 -27.28 20.68 -33.52
CA GLU A 640 -28.44 20.18 -32.78
C GLU A 640 -28.48 20.87 -31.42
N PHE A 641 -29.68 21.13 -30.92
CA PHE A 641 -29.92 21.54 -29.56
C PHE A 641 -30.93 20.58 -28.96
N ASN A 642 -30.57 19.95 -27.84
CA ASN A 642 -31.38 18.86 -27.28
C ASN A 642 -31.60 18.96 -25.77
N GLN A 643 -32.63 18.26 -25.30
CA GLN A 643 -32.91 17.97 -23.91
C GLN A 643 -33.04 16.44 -23.79
N VAL A 644 -32.60 15.90 -22.66
CA VAL A 644 -32.49 14.46 -22.41
C VAL A 644 -33.08 14.20 -21.04
N THR A 645 -34.29 13.65 -21.01
CA THR A 645 -35.08 13.40 -19.80
C THR A 645 -35.51 11.92 -19.72
N ARG A 646 -36.10 11.52 -18.59
CA ARG A 646 -36.70 10.18 -18.39
C ARG A 646 -35.75 9.04 -18.82
N LYS A 647 -36.26 8.07 -19.59
CA LYS A 647 -35.55 6.87 -20.03
C LYS A 647 -34.32 7.17 -20.91
N ALA A 648 -34.36 8.20 -21.74
CA ALA A 648 -33.17 8.67 -22.44
C ALA A 648 -32.07 9.10 -21.45
N LYS A 649 -32.42 9.86 -20.39
CA LYS A 649 -31.46 10.30 -19.35
C LYS A 649 -30.88 9.13 -18.57
N GLU A 650 -31.71 8.14 -18.23
CA GLU A 650 -31.27 6.88 -17.61
C GLU A 650 -30.26 6.14 -18.51
N ASN A 651 -30.55 6.01 -19.81
CA ASN A 651 -29.69 5.34 -20.78
C ASN A 651 -28.31 6.00 -20.92
N PHE A 652 -28.24 7.33 -21.04
CA PHE A 652 -26.95 8.03 -21.09
C PHE A 652 -26.21 7.96 -19.74
N THR A 653 -26.91 8.08 -18.60
CA THR A 653 -26.29 7.98 -17.26
C THR A 653 -25.70 6.58 -17.01
N ARG A 654 -26.39 5.53 -17.46
CA ARG A 654 -25.88 4.15 -17.45
C ARG A 654 -24.61 4.03 -18.28
N ALA A 655 -24.61 4.53 -19.52
CA ALA A 655 -23.44 4.46 -20.40
C ALA A 655 -22.22 5.25 -19.86
N GLU A 656 -22.45 6.41 -19.24
CA GLU A 656 -21.41 7.19 -18.54
C GLU A 656 -20.81 6.39 -17.37
N THR A 657 -21.66 5.73 -16.57
CA THR A 657 -21.22 4.87 -15.45
C THR A 657 -20.43 3.66 -15.93
N GLU A 658 -20.90 2.98 -16.98
CA GLU A 658 -20.21 1.85 -17.61
C GLU A 658 -18.85 2.26 -18.19
N TYR A 659 -18.75 3.43 -18.83
CA TYR A 659 -17.48 3.97 -19.33
C TYR A 659 -16.49 4.25 -18.20
N ASN A 660 -16.94 4.92 -17.13
CA ASN A 660 -16.12 5.22 -15.96
C ASN A 660 -15.57 3.94 -15.31
N GLN A 661 -16.45 2.97 -15.07
CA GLN A 661 -16.09 1.68 -14.48
C GLN A 661 -15.10 0.88 -15.36
N ALA A 662 -15.34 0.83 -16.68
CA ALA A 662 -14.51 0.03 -17.59
C ALA A 662 -13.11 0.61 -17.84
N ASN A 663 -12.93 1.93 -17.66
CA ASN A 663 -11.68 2.62 -18.01
C ASN A 663 -10.95 3.23 -16.80
N GLY A 664 -11.48 3.10 -15.58
CA GLY A 664 -10.90 3.69 -14.38
C GLY A 664 -11.00 5.23 -14.34
N THR A 665 -12.00 5.78 -15.04
CA THR A 665 -12.24 7.23 -15.15
C THR A 665 -13.41 7.66 -14.24
N ASN A 666 -13.60 8.96 -14.07
CA ASN A 666 -14.56 9.51 -13.10
C ASN A 666 -15.19 10.81 -13.62
N TYR A 667 -15.83 10.71 -14.79
CA TYR A 667 -16.42 11.82 -15.54
C TYR A 667 -17.96 11.88 -15.35
N TRP A 668 -18.52 13.09 -15.25
CA TRP A 668 -19.93 13.32 -14.93
C TRP A 668 -20.48 14.55 -15.66
N PHE A 669 -21.17 14.33 -16.78
CA PHE A 669 -21.68 15.38 -17.66
C PHE A 669 -23.16 15.70 -17.44
N LEU A 670 -24.04 14.70 -17.59
CA LEU A 670 -25.50 14.94 -17.59
C LEU A 670 -26.06 15.24 -16.19
N ASN A 671 -25.31 14.88 -15.17
CA ASN A 671 -25.51 15.32 -13.80
C ASN A 671 -24.29 16.17 -13.41
N SER A 672 -24.35 17.48 -13.63
CA SER A 672 -23.31 18.45 -13.25
C SER A 672 -23.17 18.66 -11.73
N GLN A 673 -23.77 17.76 -10.94
CA GLN A 673 -23.37 17.40 -9.60
C GLN A 673 -23.09 15.90 -9.62
N LYS A 674 -21.93 15.47 -9.09
CA LYS A 674 -21.64 14.06 -8.71
C LYS A 674 -22.95 13.47 -8.19
N PRO A 675 -23.45 12.36 -8.77
CA PRO A 675 -24.84 11.95 -8.62
C PRO A 675 -25.24 12.07 -7.16
N LYS A 676 -26.23 12.93 -6.88
CA LYS A 676 -26.79 13.08 -5.54
C LYS A 676 -27.32 11.71 -5.17
N SER A 677 -26.50 10.96 -4.45
CA SER A 677 -26.91 9.69 -3.89
C SER A 677 -27.93 10.05 -2.83
N ASN A 678 -29.19 9.95 -3.21
CA ASN A 678 -30.27 9.82 -2.25
C ASN A 678 -29.82 8.71 -1.28
N THR A 679 -29.65 9.10 -0.02
CA THR A 679 -29.10 8.29 1.08
C THR A 679 -27.71 7.67 0.87
N GLN A 680 -26.68 8.46 0.50
CA GLN A 680 -25.31 8.15 0.99
C GLN A 680 -24.96 9.02 2.20
N GLY A 681 -24.43 8.36 3.23
CA GLY A 681 -23.77 9.02 4.34
C GLY A 681 -22.53 9.83 3.95
N LEU A 682 -22.10 10.65 4.89
CA LEU A 682 -20.83 11.35 4.86
C LEU A 682 -19.72 10.31 5.10
N TYR A 683 -19.16 9.82 4.00
CA TYR A 683 -17.96 8.98 4.01
C TYR A 683 -16.73 9.78 3.57
N ALA A 684 -15.70 9.78 4.40
CA ALA A 684 -14.39 10.34 4.08
C ALA A 684 -13.29 9.55 4.78
N THR A 685 -12.16 9.33 4.13
CA THR A 685 -10.98 8.71 4.76
C THR A 685 -9.69 9.33 4.24
N TYR A 686 -8.67 9.42 5.09
CA TYR A 686 -7.34 9.87 4.73
C TYR A 686 -6.29 9.19 5.60
N SER A 687 -5.17 8.81 4.99
CA SER A 687 -4.08 8.07 5.62
C SER A 687 -2.72 8.70 5.34
N ILE A 688 -1.82 8.73 6.31
CA ILE A 688 -0.45 9.26 6.15
C ILE A 688 0.56 8.48 7.02
N PRO A 689 1.78 8.21 6.53
CA PRO A 689 2.86 7.72 7.38
C PRO A 689 3.28 8.77 8.42
N VAL A 690 3.61 8.29 9.62
CA VAL A 690 3.98 9.06 10.80
C VAL A 690 5.32 8.56 11.32
N ASN A 691 6.30 9.45 11.44
CA ASN A 691 7.66 9.19 11.89
C ASN A 691 7.73 9.04 13.41
N ALA A 692 7.14 7.95 13.91
CA ALA A 692 6.97 7.67 15.32
C ALA A 692 6.96 6.16 15.60
N PRO A 693 7.38 5.70 16.79
CA PRO A 693 7.09 4.33 17.22
C PRO A 693 5.58 4.08 17.24
N LEU A 694 5.17 2.85 16.90
CA LEU A 694 3.76 2.44 16.93
C LEU A 694 3.11 2.69 18.30
N GLU A 695 3.87 2.53 19.38
CA GLU A 695 3.45 2.75 20.76
C GLU A 695 3.10 4.24 21.00
N THR A 696 3.99 5.18 20.68
CA THR A 696 3.69 6.62 20.82
C THR A 696 2.51 7.06 19.94
N VAL A 697 2.35 6.49 18.74
CA VAL A 697 1.16 6.74 17.91
C VAL A 697 -0.11 6.27 18.62
N TRP A 698 -0.06 5.08 19.22
CA TRP A 698 -1.18 4.47 19.92
C TRP A 698 -1.57 5.25 21.18
N ASP A 699 -0.58 5.63 21.99
CA ASP A 699 -0.78 6.41 23.21
C ASP A 699 -1.42 7.77 22.93
N VAL A 700 -1.05 8.43 21.82
CA VAL A 700 -1.71 9.67 21.38
C VAL A 700 -3.17 9.46 20.99
N LEU A 701 -3.53 8.33 20.37
CA LEU A 701 -4.95 8.02 20.08
C LEU A 701 -5.74 7.76 21.37
N LEU A 702 -5.13 7.13 22.36
CA LEU A 702 -5.72 6.91 23.68
C LEU A 702 -5.83 8.22 24.49
N ASP A 703 -4.85 9.12 24.41
CA ASP A 703 -4.96 10.45 25.02
C ASP A 703 -6.04 11.29 24.34
N LYS A 704 -6.12 11.33 23.01
CA LYS A 704 -7.22 11.99 22.28
C LYS A 704 -8.62 11.49 22.68
N MET A 705 -8.74 10.22 23.05
CA MET A 705 -9.97 9.67 23.62
C MET A 705 -10.28 10.26 25.02
N GLN A 706 -9.30 10.45 25.89
CA GLN A 706 -9.51 10.95 27.25
C GLN A 706 -9.51 12.48 27.36
N ASN A 707 -8.72 13.15 26.52
CA ASN A 707 -8.38 14.57 26.53
C ASN A 707 -8.44 15.14 25.10
N PRO A 708 -9.62 15.35 24.48
CA PRO A 708 -9.70 15.69 23.06
C PRO A 708 -9.28 17.13 22.71
N GLN A 709 -9.18 18.06 23.67
CA GLN A 709 -8.93 19.48 23.42
C GLN A 709 -7.63 19.80 22.65
N PRO A 710 -6.47 19.13 22.87
CA PRO A 710 -5.26 19.37 22.09
C PRO A 710 -5.37 18.94 20.62
N TYR A 711 -6.36 18.12 20.27
CA TYR A 711 -6.52 17.45 18.97
C TYR A 711 -7.69 17.98 18.14
N ILE A 712 -8.46 18.93 18.68
CA ILE A 712 -9.58 19.57 18.00
C ILE A 712 -9.17 21.03 17.71
N PRO A 713 -9.12 21.48 16.44
CA PRO A 713 -8.66 22.82 16.06
C PRO A 713 -9.66 23.94 16.39
N HIS A 714 -10.65 23.66 17.24
CA HIS A 714 -11.70 24.57 17.68
C HIS A 714 -11.79 24.52 19.22
N VAL A 715 -12.21 25.62 19.83
CA VAL A 715 -12.44 25.67 21.28
C VAL A 715 -13.56 24.69 21.64
N VAL A 716 -13.27 23.78 22.57
CA VAL A 716 -14.30 22.92 23.18
C VAL A 716 -14.89 23.69 24.35
N GLU A 717 -16.15 24.10 24.20
CA GLU A 717 -16.89 24.85 25.22
C GLU A 717 -17.34 23.97 26.39
N GLU A 718 -17.64 22.70 26.10
CA GLU A 718 -18.06 21.71 27.08
C GLU A 718 -17.47 20.34 26.74
N PHE A 719 -16.70 19.77 27.66
CA PHE A 719 -16.25 18.38 27.61
C PHE A 719 -16.68 17.68 28.89
N LYS A 720 -17.42 16.57 28.77
CA LYS A 720 -17.86 15.78 29.93
C LYS A 720 -17.91 14.29 29.63
N ILE A 721 -17.16 13.51 30.41
CA ILE A 721 -17.34 12.05 30.47
C ILE A 721 -18.60 11.76 31.28
N LEU A 722 -19.54 11.03 30.69
CA LEU A 722 -20.83 10.66 31.26
C LEU A 722 -20.78 9.29 31.94
N GLU A 723 -20.07 8.35 31.33
CA GLU A 723 -19.95 6.95 31.78
C GLU A 723 -18.59 6.38 31.32
N ARG A 724 -18.07 5.37 32.04
CA ARG A 724 -16.87 4.62 31.66
C ARG A 724 -17.19 3.13 31.57
N TYR A 725 -16.64 2.47 30.57
CA TYR A 725 -16.77 1.03 30.30
C TYR A 725 -15.38 0.37 30.29
N ASN A 726 -15.31 -0.95 30.41
CA ASN A 726 -14.03 -1.68 30.38
C ASN A 726 -13.23 -1.48 29.08
N ASN A 727 -13.91 -1.17 27.97
CA ASN A 727 -13.31 -0.97 26.64
C ASN A 727 -13.54 0.44 26.06
N GLY A 728 -13.95 1.43 26.85
CA GLY A 728 -14.38 2.71 26.30
C GLY A 728 -14.96 3.72 27.30
N ILE A 729 -15.44 4.85 26.78
CA ILE A 729 -16.16 5.88 27.54
C ILE A 729 -17.35 6.40 26.76
N LEU A 730 -18.39 6.86 27.47
CA LEU A 730 -19.44 7.71 26.90
C LEU A 730 -19.11 9.15 27.24
N ARG A 731 -18.97 10.02 26.24
CA ARG A 731 -18.63 11.44 26.45
C ARG A 731 -19.56 12.38 25.66
N LYS A 732 -19.67 13.61 26.14
CA LYS A 732 -20.36 14.72 25.48
C LYS A 732 -19.33 15.81 25.15
N ILE A 733 -19.40 16.33 23.92
CA ILE A 733 -18.57 17.42 23.42
C ILE A 733 -19.46 18.51 22.85
N ARG A 734 -19.18 19.77 23.20
CA ARG A 734 -19.77 20.97 22.58
C ARG A 734 -18.68 21.92 22.09
N THR A 735 -18.83 22.40 20.87
CA THR A 735 -18.07 23.51 20.28
C THR A 735 -19.08 24.56 19.78
N PRO A 736 -18.65 25.77 19.35
CA PRO A 736 -19.58 26.83 18.92
C PRO A 736 -20.47 26.48 17.72
N ARG A 737 -20.24 25.36 17.02
CA ARG A 737 -20.98 24.92 15.82
C ARG A 737 -21.38 23.43 15.82
N MET A 738 -21.20 22.72 16.93
CA MET A 738 -21.46 21.28 17.01
C MET A 738 -21.73 20.87 18.47
N GLN A 739 -22.77 20.07 18.69
CA GLN A 739 -22.98 19.35 19.94
C GLN A 739 -23.16 17.86 19.64
N MET A 740 -22.30 17.01 20.18
CA MET A 740 -22.42 15.57 20.03
C MET A 740 -22.22 14.82 21.35
N LYS A 741 -22.85 13.65 21.42
CA LYS A 741 -22.64 12.63 22.44
C LYS A 741 -22.14 11.41 21.71
N GLU A 742 -21.04 10.83 22.18
CA GLU A 742 -20.36 9.76 21.47
C GLU A 742 -19.88 8.68 22.45
N LYS A 743 -20.02 7.43 22.04
CA LYS A 743 -19.44 6.27 22.72
C LYS A 743 -18.10 5.99 22.03
N VAL A 744 -17.01 6.22 22.76
CA VAL A 744 -15.66 5.97 22.27
C VAL A 744 -15.21 4.60 22.77
N THR A 745 -14.86 3.70 21.86
CA THR A 745 -14.36 2.35 22.19
C THR A 745 -13.01 2.09 21.57
N VAL A 746 -12.17 1.34 22.27
CA VAL A 746 -10.82 0.96 21.84
C VAL A 746 -10.84 -0.48 21.36
N ASP A 747 -10.43 -0.70 20.11
CA ASP A 747 -10.02 -2.01 19.59
C ASP A 747 -8.49 -2.03 19.53
N GLU A 748 -7.89 -2.63 20.55
CA GLU A 748 -6.43 -2.70 20.69
C GLU A 748 -5.78 -3.71 19.72
N GLN A 749 -6.52 -4.72 19.25
CA GLN A 749 -6.01 -5.69 18.29
C GLN A 749 -5.96 -5.09 16.88
N ALA A 750 -7.01 -4.38 16.46
CA ALA A 750 -7.03 -3.65 15.20
C ALA A 750 -6.26 -2.31 15.25
N LYS A 751 -5.73 -1.93 16.43
CA LYS A 751 -5.16 -0.61 16.73
C LYS A 751 -6.03 0.54 16.22
N LYS A 752 -7.33 0.46 16.53
CA LYS A 752 -8.39 1.38 16.11
C LYS A 752 -9.14 1.95 17.32
N VAL A 753 -9.27 3.28 17.39
CA VAL A 753 -10.19 3.97 18.31
C VAL A 753 -11.42 4.41 17.52
N ILE A 754 -12.60 3.99 17.99
CA ILE A 754 -13.89 4.19 17.31
C ILE A 754 -14.72 5.17 18.14
N PHE A 755 -15.35 6.14 17.47
CA PHE A 755 -16.16 7.22 18.03
C PHE A 755 -17.58 7.12 17.45
N THR A 756 -18.44 6.33 18.08
CA THR A 756 -19.82 6.10 17.59
C THR A 756 -20.75 7.21 18.09
N LEU A 757 -21.52 7.85 17.21
CA LEU A 757 -22.51 8.85 17.60
C LEU A 757 -23.68 8.22 18.36
N VAL A 758 -24.12 8.87 19.44
CA VAL A 758 -25.21 8.42 20.32
C VAL A 758 -26.25 9.53 20.45
N ASP A 759 -27.51 9.22 20.16
CA ASP A 759 -28.66 10.14 20.23
C ASP A 759 -28.51 11.44 19.40
N HIS A 760 -27.66 11.47 18.36
CA HIS A 760 -27.46 12.66 17.54
C HIS A 760 -28.66 12.87 16.58
N PRO A 761 -29.27 14.07 16.53
CA PRO A 761 -30.54 14.28 15.83
C PRO A 761 -30.45 14.09 14.31
N LEU A 762 -29.26 14.30 13.71
CA LEU A 762 -29.06 14.34 12.27
C LEU A 762 -28.29 13.12 11.70
N PHE A 763 -27.53 12.40 12.52
CA PHE A 763 -26.60 11.37 12.02
C PHE A 763 -26.51 10.17 12.95
N THR A 764 -26.36 8.98 12.37
CA THR A 764 -25.86 7.75 13.02
C THR A 764 -24.53 7.34 12.38
N GLY A 765 -23.82 6.37 12.95
CA GLY A 765 -22.55 5.88 12.42
C GLY A 765 -21.35 6.20 13.33
N GLU A 766 -20.15 6.10 12.78
CA GLU A 766 -18.89 6.24 13.52
C GLU A 766 -17.86 7.12 12.81
N LEU A 767 -17.01 7.74 13.62
CA LEU A 767 -15.70 8.22 13.21
C LEU A 767 -14.65 7.26 13.76
N SER A 768 -13.46 7.15 13.17
CA SER A 768 -12.40 6.33 13.74
C SER A 768 -10.99 6.79 13.40
N ASN A 769 -10.07 6.59 14.35
CA ASN A 769 -8.65 6.73 14.13
C ASN A 769 -7.99 5.36 14.25
N GLN A 770 -7.23 4.96 13.24
CA GLN A 770 -6.51 3.69 13.21
C GLN A 770 -5.02 3.94 12.95
N VAL A 771 -4.16 3.13 13.54
CA VAL A 771 -2.75 3.04 13.15
C VAL A 771 -2.43 1.65 12.62
N THR A 772 -1.75 1.57 11.48
CA THR A 772 -1.28 0.32 10.87
C THR A 772 0.22 0.39 10.58
N LEU A 773 0.89 -0.76 10.46
CA LEU A 773 2.26 -0.83 9.94
C LEU A 773 2.23 -1.25 8.46
N PRO A 774 3.10 -0.70 7.59
CA PRO A 774 3.26 -1.18 6.22
C PRO A 774 3.67 -2.66 6.19
N ALA A 775 3.06 -3.46 5.31
CA ALA A 775 3.25 -4.92 5.25
C ALA A 775 4.69 -5.36 4.94
N ASN A 776 5.53 -4.49 4.39
CA ASN A 776 6.95 -4.76 4.16
C ASN A 776 7.73 -4.54 5.46
N HIS A 777 8.10 -5.63 6.14
CA HIS A 777 8.98 -5.66 7.32
C HIS A 777 10.46 -5.36 6.99
N ASN A 778 10.72 -4.22 6.34
CA ASN A 778 12.05 -3.61 6.35
C ASN A 778 12.25 -2.85 7.67
N SER A 779 13.47 -2.92 8.20
CA SER A 779 13.92 -2.11 9.33
C SER A 779 13.85 -0.61 8.97
N GLY A 780 12.74 0.06 9.32
CA GLY A 780 12.49 1.47 8.99
C GLY A 780 11.07 1.82 8.53
N SER A 781 10.16 0.85 8.39
CA SER A 781 8.76 1.11 7.98
C SER A 781 7.98 1.93 9.03
N LEU A 782 7.54 3.14 8.64
CA LEU A 782 6.80 4.07 9.50
C LEU A 782 5.32 3.68 9.68
N PRO A 783 4.74 3.75 10.90
CA PRO A 783 3.30 3.56 11.10
C PRO A 783 2.46 4.55 10.28
N ILE A 784 1.33 4.09 9.74
CA ILE A 784 0.37 4.89 8.99
C ILE A 784 -0.81 5.20 9.90
N VAL A 785 -1.12 6.48 10.10
CA VAL A 785 -2.33 6.93 10.79
C VAL A 785 -3.42 7.21 9.77
N THR A 786 -4.60 6.64 9.99
CA THR A 786 -5.80 6.81 9.19
C THR A 786 -6.90 7.44 10.03
N TYR A 787 -7.61 8.42 9.47
CA TYR A 787 -8.87 8.94 10.01
C TYR A 787 -9.97 8.63 9.01
N THR A 788 -11.05 7.99 9.47
CA THR A 788 -12.27 7.75 8.69
C THR A 788 -13.48 8.39 9.38
N ILE A 789 -14.36 8.97 8.58
CA ILE A 789 -15.71 9.42 8.94
C ILE A 789 -16.67 8.54 8.13
N ASP A 790 -17.64 7.89 8.78
CA ASP A 790 -18.72 7.15 8.13
C ASP A 790 -20.03 7.40 8.90
N LEU A 791 -20.76 8.44 8.47
CA LEU A 791 -21.96 8.94 9.13
C LEU A 791 -23.18 8.92 8.21
N GLN A 792 -24.22 8.19 8.59
CA GLN A 792 -25.45 8.07 7.81
C GLN A 792 -26.50 9.08 8.31
N PRO A 793 -27.19 9.84 7.44
CA PRO A 793 -28.22 10.78 7.85
C PRO A 793 -29.42 10.06 8.49
N THR A 794 -30.00 10.61 9.56
CA THR A 794 -31.19 10.04 10.24
C THR A 794 -32.48 10.23 9.43
N ASN A 795 -32.49 11.18 8.48
CA ASN A 795 -33.61 11.51 7.61
C ASN A 795 -33.13 12.32 6.40
N ASP A 796 -33.94 12.41 5.35
CA ASP A 796 -33.58 13.03 4.06
C ASP A 796 -33.19 14.52 4.16
N LYS A 797 -33.64 15.23 5.22
CA LYS A 797 -33.33 16.65 5.46
C LYS A 797 -32.19 16.88 6.45
N ALA A 798 -31.55 15.82 6.94
CA ALA A 798 -30.49 15.94 7.94
C ALA A 798 -29.29 16.75 7.41
N LEU A 799 -28.92 16.54 6.14
CA LEU A 799 -27.85 17.27 5.45
C LEU A 799 -28.21 18.73 5.10
N GLU A 800 -29.47 19.14 5.29
CA GLU A 800 -29.95 20.51 5.01
C GLU A 800 -29.97 21.41 6.26
N GLN A 801 -29.74 20.85 7.46
CA GLN A 801 -29.72 21.61 8.72
C GLN A 801 -28.38 22.31 8.94
N GLU A 802 -28.38 23.47 9.61
CA GLU A 802 -27.16 24.24 9.89
C GLU A 802 -26.16 23.44 10.74
N GLU A 803 -26.64 22.62 11.68
CA GLU A 803 -25.83 21.76 12.53
C GLU A 803 -25.15 20.60 11.77
N ALA A 804 -25.57 20.30 10.53
CA ALA A 804 -24.89 19.34 9.67
C ALA A 804 -23.66 19.93 8.95
N GLU A 805 -23.54 21.26 8.83
CA GLU A 805 -22.42 21.89 8.12
C GLU A 805 -21.06 21.45 8.66
N TRP A 806 -20.95 21.22 9.97
CA TRP A 806 -19.70 20.80 10.59
C TRP A 806 -19.24 19.42 10.09
N PHE A 807 -20.15 18.44 10.07
CA PHE A 807 -19.86 17.09 9.57
C PHE A 807 -19.61 17.08 8.06
N ILE A 808 -20.39 17.87 7.30
CA ILE A 808 -20.21 18.02 5.85
C ILE A 808 -18.83 18.60 5.54
N LYS A 809 -18.40 19.64 6.26
CA LYS A 809 -17.07 20.26 6.11
C LYS A 809 -15.96 19.32 6.57
N ALA A 810 -16.12 18.62 7.69
CA ALA A 810 -15.15 17.65 8.18
C ALA A 810 -14.92 16.46 7.21
N ALA A 811 -15.95 16.09 6.44
CA ALA A 811 -15.88 15.05 5.41
C ALA A 811 -15.35 15.55 4.04
N GLN A 812 -14.98 16.83 3.88
CA GLN A 812 -14.30 17.29 2.66
C GLN A 812 -12.86 16.76 2.61
N PRO A 813 -12.34 16.35 1.44
CA PRO A 813 -11.00 15.77 1.29
C PRO A 813 -9.89 16.62 1.94
N GLU A 814 -9.96 17.94 1.76
CA GLU A 814 -8.97 18.90 2.27
C GLU A 814 -9.05 19.00 3.81
N ALA A 815 -10.24 18.94 4.38
CA ALA A 815 -10.47 19.08 5.81
C ALA A 815 -10.08 17.81 6.59
N ILE A 816 -10.42 16.63 6.08
CA ILE A 816 -10.00 15.38 6.69
C ILE A 816 -8.47 15.22 6.57
N ALA A 817 -7.87 15.56 5.42
CA ALA A 817 -6.42 15.59 5.27
C ALA A 817 -5.76 16.52 6.29
N GLN A 818 -6.25 17.76 6.45
CA GLN A 818 -5.76 18.70 7.47
C GLN A 818 -5.87 18.13 8.89
N ALA A 819 -6.96 17.42 9.22
CA ALA A 819 -7.14 16.80 10.53
C ALA A 819 -6.12 15.66 10.78
N VAL A 820 -5.79 14.85 9.76
CA VAL A 820 -4.75 13.82 9.89
C VAL A 820 -3.34 14.42 9.92
N HIS A 821 -3.06 15.45 9.13
CA HIS A 821 -1.78 16.20 9.20
C HIS A 821 -1.58 16.83 10.58
N HIS A 822 -2.62 17.42 11.17
CA HIS A 822 -2.56 17.96 12.53
C HIS A 822 -2.24 16.88 13.57
N LEU A 823 -2.89 15.71 13.46
CA LEU A 823 -2.64 14.57 14.35
C LEU A 823 -1.22 14.00 14.18
N LYS A 824 -0.75 13.81 12.94
CA LYS A 824 0.64 13.43 12.60
C LYS A 824 1.63 14.38 13.28
N ASN A 825 1.43 15.69 13.15
CA ASN A 825 2.32 16.69 13.73
C ASN A 825 2.37 16.60 15.27
N ILE A 826 1.25 16.32 15.95
CA ILE A 826 1.25 16.13 17.41
C ILE A 826 2.04 14.87 17.79
N ILE A 827 1.82 13.75 17.08
CA ILE A 827 2.51 12.48 17.35
C ILE A 827 4.03 12.61 17.15
N GLU A 828 4.46 13.17 16.03
CA GLU A 828 5.89 13.33 15.71
C GLU A 828 6.57 14.31 16.68
N ASN A 829 5.87 15.33 17.16
CA ASN A 829 6.39 16.23 18.18
C ASN A 829 6.52 15.56 19.56
N GLN A 830 5.64 14.62 19.90
CA GLN A 830 5.74 13.86 21.16
C GLN A 830 6.93 12.89 21.16
N VAL A 831 7.21 12.23 20.03
CA VAL A 831 8.41 11.39 19.85
C VAL A 831 9.70 12.20 19.97
N ASN A 832 9.71 13.42 19.45
CA ASN A 832 10.85 14.34 19.62
C ASN A 832 11.07 14.76 21.09
N GLN A 833 10.05 14.66 21.97
CA GLN A 833 10.18 14.92 23.41
C GLN A 833 10.61 13.66 24.18
N GLU A 834 10.06 12.48 23.87
CA GLU A 834 10.44 11.22 24.53
C GLU A 834 11.84 10.74 24.13
N SER A 835 12.21 10.88 22.85
CA SER A 835 13.57 10.55 22.37
C SER A 835 14.65 11.40 23.05
N ASN A 836 14.35 12.66 23.38
CA ASN A 836 15.23 13.52 24.17
C ASN A 836 15.47 13.04 25.62
N THR A 837 14.70 12.06 26.10
CA THR A 837 14.90 11.46 27.43
C THR A 837 15.74 10.18 27.39
N MET A 838 15.76 9.44 26.27
CA MET A 838 16.58 8.22 26.10
C MET A 838 17.91 8.42 25.35
N ILE A 839 18.07 9.47 24.55
CA ILE A 839 19.33 9.76 23.79
C ILE A 839 20.48 10.27 24.69
N LEU A 840 20.32 10.27 26.03
CA LEU A 840 21.41 10.49 26.98
C LEU A 840 22.40 9.31 27.09
N ALA A 841 22.16 8.18 26.40
CA ALA A 841 23.02 7.00 26.43
C ALA A 841 23.49 6.55 25.02
N HIS A 842 24.52 7.24 24.52
CA HIS A 842 25.43 6.87 23.41
C HIS A 842 25.02 7.23 21.95
N SER A 843 25.94 7.97 21.32
CA SER A 843 25.98 8.50 19.93
C SER A 843 25.09 9.70 19.61
N GLN A 844 25.77 10.81 19.26
CA GLN A 844 25.26 12.18 19.27
C GLN A 844 24.62 12.61 17.94
N THR A 845 23.32 12.93 17.96
CA THR A 845 22.72 14.03 17.18
C THR A 845 21.79 14.79 18.11
N PHE A 846 22.19 16.00 18.53
CA PHE A 846 21.47 16.76 19.54
C PHE A 846 20.25 17.48 18.95
N VAL A 847 19.03 17.06 19.34
CA VAL A 847 17.83 17.92 19.29
C VAL A 847 17.77 18.70 20.60
N GLY A 848 18.56 19.78 20.70
CA GLY A 848 18.53 20.64 21.88
C GLY A 848 17.29 21.52 21.93
N THR A 849 17.15 22.25 23.03
CA THR A 849 16.00 23.14 23.26
C THR A 849 15.95 24.30 22.25
N LYS A 850 17.08 24.67 21.64
CA LYS A 850 17.17 25.79 20.69
C LYS A 850 16.60 25.43 19.33
N SER A 851 16.84 24.21 18.85
CA SER A 851 16.24 23.66 17.63
C SER A 851 14.72 23.75 17.64
N GLU A 852 14.10 23.49 18.80
CA GLU A 852 12.65 23.59 18.97
C GLU A 852 12.17 25.04 19.14
N ILE A 853 13.03 25.96 19.58
CA ILE A 853 12.76 27.40 19.51
C ILE A 853 12.82 27.87 18.04
N VAL A 854 13.78 27.39 17.24
CA VAL A 854 13.90 27.71 15.81
C VAL A 854 12.69 27.24 15.00
N LYS A 855 12.19 26.01 15.17
CA LYS A 855 10.96 25.56 14.49
C LYS A 855 9.76 26.47 14.79
N ARG A 856 9.56 26.84 16.06
CA ARG A 856 8.47 27.74 16.48
C ARG A 856 8.66 29.17 15.97
N MET A 857 9.91 29.62 15.84
CA MET A 857 10.25 30.90 15.20
C MET A 857 9.89 30.87 13.71
N PHE A 858 10.22 29.80 12.97
CA PHE A 858 9.82 29.67 11.56
C PHE A 858 8.30 29.62 11.41
N GLN A 859 7.57 28.84 12.22
CA GLN A 859 6.10 28.83 12.23
C GLN A 859 5.50 30.23 12.51
N ALA A 860 6.12 31.02 13.37
CA ALA A 860 5.71 32.40 13.61
C ALA A 860 5.96 33.30 12.38
N GLY A 861 7.05 33.08 11.63
CA GLY A 861 7.31 33.73 10.34
C GLY A 861 6.30 33.35 9.26
N GLU A 862 5.98 32.06 9.15
CA GLU A 862 4.98 31.50 8.20
C GLU A 862 3.56 32.03 8.43
N SER A 863 3.24 32.40 9.68
CA SER A 863 1.99 33.09 10.01
C SER A 863 1.88 34.52 9.44
N MET A 864 2.95 35.02 8.79
CA MET A 864 3.10 36.39 8.27
C MET A 864 2.89 37.47 9.34
N ASN A 865 3.03 37.11 10.63
CA ASN A 865 2.79 37.97 11.77
C ASN A 865 4.13 38.30 12.46
N VAL A 866 4.70 39.43 12.06
CA VAL A 866 5.98 39.95 12.58
C VAL A 866 5.95 40.13 14.11
N GLU A 867 4.81 40.53 14.69
CA GLU A 867 4.66 40.66 16.16
C GLU A 867 4.80 39.32 16.90
N ASN A 868 4.56 38.19 16.22
CA ASN A 868 4.84 36.86 16.78
C ASN A 868 6.29 36.44 16.52
N PHE A 869 6.85 36.78 15.35
CA PHE A 869 8.23 36.47 14.99
C PHE A 869 9.27 37.17 15.87
N ILE A 870 9.11 38.47 16.15
CA ILE A 870 10.12 39.23 16.92
C ILE A 870 10.22 38.84 18.39
N LYS A 871 9.23 38.11 18.95
CA LYS A 871 9.23 37.65 20.35
C LYS A 871 10.37 36.68 20.66
N PHE A 872 10.86 35.97 19.64
CA PHE A 872 11.94 34.99 19.73
C PHE A 872 13.33 35.60 19.89
N TYR A 873 13.48 36.92 19.67
CA TYR A 873 14.78 37.60 19.65
C TYR A 873 15.12 38.29 20.97
N THR A 874 16.41 38.44 21.26
CA THR A 874 16.89 39.36 22.31
C THR A 874 16.71 40.81 21.89
N ASP A 875 16.65 41.72 22.88
CA ASP A 875 16.48 43.15 22.61
C ASP A 875 17.66 43.73 21.80
N ASP A 876 18.84 43.10 21.91
CA ASP A 876 20.09 43.40 21.23
C ASP A 876 20.44 42.41 20.10
N ALA A 877 19.44 41.76 19.49
CA ALA A 877 19.67 40.75 18.45
C ALA A 877 20.17 41.31 17.10
N HIS A 878 20.83 40.46 16.31
CA HIS A 878 21.26 40.73 14.94
C HIS A 878 20.51 39.83 13.96
N TYR A 879 19.78 40.40 13.02
CA TYR A 879 19.10 39.64 11.96
C TYR A 879 19.65 40.06 10.60
N GLN A 880 20.19 39.12 9.83
CA GLN A 880 20.73 39.35 8.50
C GLN A 880 20.10 38.39 7.49
N PHE A 881 19.20 38.91 6.67
CA PHE A 881 18.66 38.18 5.54
C PHE A 881 19.61 38.33 4.34
N SER A 882 20.24 37.25 3.88
CA SER A 882 21.14 37.26 2.72
C SER A 882 22.17 38.42 2.81
N ASN A 883 22.36 39.18 1.72
CA ASN A 883 23.26 40.34 1.67
C ASN A 883 22.66 41.66 2.18
N PHE A 884 21.45 41.67 2.75
CA PHE A 884 20.83 42.90 3.25
C PHE A 884 21.55 43.42 4.52
N PRO A 885 21.43 44.73 4.84
CA PRO A 885 21.96 45.29 6.08
C PRO A 885 21.43 44.57 7.32
N VAL A 886 22.27 44.43 8.34
CA VAL A 886 21.88 43.82 9.61
C VAL A 886 20.77 44.64 10.28
N ALA A 887 19.64 44.01 10.55
CA ALA A 887 18.56 44.57 11.36
C ALA A 887 18.85 44.34 12.85
N TYR A 888 18.84 45.41 13.64
CA TYR A 888 19.19 45.39 15.06
C TYR A 888 17.94 45.39 15.94
N GLY A 889 17.80 44.33 16.74
CA GLY A 889 16.72 44.12 17.71
C GLY A 889 15.31 43.97 17.10
N PRO A 890 14.28 43.73 17.94
CA PRO A 890 12.90 43.53 17.52
C PRO A 890 12.33 44.65 16.65
N GLN A 891 12.72 45.90 16.89
CA GLN A 891 12.27 47.06 16.10
C GLN A 891 12.92 47.07 14.71
N GLY A 892 14.23 46.84 14.61
CA GLY A 892 14.91 46.77 13.31
C GLY A 892 14.37 45.63 12.44
N ILE A 893 14.10 44.46 13.04
CA ILE A 893 13.47 43.32 12.34
C ILE A 893 12.09 43.73 11.81
N ARG A 894 11.26 44.37 12.63
CA ARG A 894 9.94 44.87 12.21
C ARG A 894 10.05 45.83 11.04
N ASP A 895 10.93 46.82 11.12
CA ASP A 895 11.10 47.84 10.07
C ASP A 895 11.62 47.23 8.76
N SER A 896 12.56 46.27 8.84
CA SER A 896 13.05 45.53 7.65
C SER A 896 12.04 44.58 7.01
N SER A 897 10.97 44.20 7.73
CA SER A 897 9.95 43.25 7.24
C SER A 897 8.85 43.90 6.38
N VAL A 898 8.79 45.23 6.30
CA VAL A 898 7.67 45.95 5.66
C VAL A 898 7.56 45.63 4.17
N ASP A 899 8.66 45.77 3.42
CA ASP A 899 8.67 45.54 1.97
C ASP A 899 8.52 44.04 1.61
N PHE A 900 9.00 43.16 2.50
CA PHE A 900 8.78 41.72 2.43
C PHE A 900 7.28 41.39 2.48
N LEU A 901 6.56 41.87 3.51
CA LEU A 901 5.13 41.62 3.68
C LEU A 901 4.26 42.29 2.59
N ALA A 902 4.71 43.41 2.03
CA ALA A 902 4.05 44.07 0.91
C ALA A 902 4.15 43.26 -0.41
N THR A 903 5.17 42.40 -0.53
CA THR A 903 5.44 41.61 -1.75
C THR A 903 4.96 40.17 -1.63
N VAL A 904 5.21 39.55 -0.48
CA VAL A 904 4.95 38.14 -0.18
C VAL A 904 3.64 38.00 0.58
N ALA A 905 2.76 37.13 0.09
CA ALA A 905 1.49 36.77 0.72
C ALA A 905 1.62 35.60 1.70
N LYS A 906 2.52 34.64 1.43
CA LYS A 906 2.80 33.47 2.30
C LYS A 906 4.25 33.01 2.14
N VAL A 907 4.81 32.44 3.21
CA VAL A 907 6.09 31.73 3.21
C VAL A 907 5.93 30.36 3.90
N TYR A 908 6.71 29.36 3.49
CA TYR A 908 6.75 28.00 4.07
C TYR A 908 8.19 27.47 4.07
N HIS A 909 8.68 26.96 5.21
CA HIS A 909 10.04 26.41 5.36
C HIS A 909 10.00 24.88 5.38
N HIS A 910 10.51 24.25 4.34
CA HIS A 910 10.64 22.80 4.22
C HIS A 910 12.00 22.37 4.75
N ILE A 911 12.13 22.28 6.08
CA ILE A 911 13.36 21.88 6.76
C ILE A 911 13.77 20.47 6.30
N LYS A 912 14.93 20.35 5.67
CA LYS A 912 15.54 19.08 5.24
C LYS A 912 16.39 18.47 6.34
N ASN A 913 17.27 19.29 6.92
CA ASN A 913 18.18 18.90 7.98
C ASN A 913 18.33 20.06 8.98
N MET A 914 18.57 19.76 10.25
CA MET A 914 18.85 20.76 11.28
C MET A 914 19.83 20.20 12.31
N TRP A 915 20.78 21.03 12.75
CA TRP A 915 21.89 20.64 13.62
C TRP A 915 22.05 21.66 14.75
N GLU A 916 22.14 21.23 16.01
CA GLU A 916 22.43 22.10 17.15
C GLU A 916 23.84 21.85 17.70
N VAL A 917 24.62 22.92 17.79
CA VAL A 917 26.03 22.93 18.21
C VAL A 917 26.24 24.05 19.22
N GLY A 918 26.12 23.71 20.51
CA GLY A 918 26.30 24.65 21.62
C GLY A 918 25.18 25.68 21.71
N ASP A 919 25.48 26.94 21.40
CA ASP A 919 24.49 28.01 21.31
C ASP A 919 24.03 28.31 19.87
N THR A 920 24.52 27.57 18.88
CA THR A 920 24.18 27.75 17.46
C THR A 920 23.30 26.61 16.95
N VAL A 921 22.28 26.93 16.16
CA VAL A 921 21.49 25.99 15.35
C VAL A 921 21.78 26.28 13.87
N ILE A 922 21.89 25.25 13.04
CA ILE A 922 22.08 25.34 11.58
C ILE A 922 20.92 24.60 10.91
N CYS A 923 20.30 25.16 9.86
CA CYS A 923 19.14 24.55 9.19
C CYS A 923 19.31 24.54 7.67
N GLU A 924 19.38 23.37 7.03
CA GLU A 924 19.26 23.22 5.56
C GLU A 924 17.79 23.00 5.19
N MET A 925 17.27 23.77 4.23
CA MET A 925 15.85 23.74 3.86
C MET A 925 15.61 24.16 2.41
N ASP A 926 14.40 23.92 1.90
CA ASP A 926 13.84 24.71 0.79
C ASP A 926 12.78 25.66 1.37
N VAL A 927 12.71 26.90 0.89
CA VAL A 927 11.69 27.88 1.32
C VAL A 927 10.80 28.25 0.14
N THR A 928 9.48 28.08 0.30
CA THR A 928 8.48 28.45 -0.70
C THR A 928 7.86 29.81 -0.36
N TYR A 929 7.91 30.74 -1.31
CA TYR A 929 7.29 32.05 -1.25
C TYR A 929 6.13 32.12 -2.24
N ILE A 930 5.00 32.67 -1.80
CA ILE A 930 3.86 33.00 -2.66
C ILE A 930 3.68 34.52 -2.61
N ARG A 931 3.74 35.19 -3.76
CA ARG A 931 3.52 36.64 -3.89
C ARG A 931 2.03 36.96 -3.94
N HIS A 932 1.67 38.23 -3.65
CA HIS A 932 0.28 38.70 -3.78
C HIS A 932 -0.26 38.68 -5.23
N ASP A 933 0.62 38.59 -6.23
CA ASP A 933 0.25 38.38 -7.65
C ASP A 933 0.03 36.90 -8.02
N GLY A 934 0.09 35.99 -7.05
CA GLY A 934 -0.12 34.55 -7.21
C GLY A 934 1.10 33.76 -7.70
N LYS A 935 2.24 34.41 -7.97
CA LYS A 935 3.48 33.70 -8.35
C LYS A 935 4.08 32.95 -7.16
N VAL A 936 4.59 31.75 -7.43
CA VAL A 936 5.19 30.84 -6.45
C VAL A 936 6.65 30.59 -6.80
N PHE A 937 7.54 30.69 -5.80
CA PHE A 937 8.97 30.45 -5.92
C PHE A 937 9.41 29.52 -4.80
N THR A 938 10.17 28.47 -5.10
CA THR A 938 10.80 27.60 -4.08
C THR A 938 12.30 27.65 -4.26
N LEU A 939 13.02 28.01 -3.20
CA LEU A 939 14.44 28.34 -3.24
C LEU A 939 15.19 27.60 -2.12
N PRO A 940 16.37 26.99 -2.38
CA PRO A 940 17.17 26.37 -1.35
C PRO A 940 17.75 27.44 -0.41
N CYS A 941 17.80 27.13 0.88
CA CYS A 941 18.26 28.03 1.92
C CYS A 941 19.03 27.27 3.00
N CYS A 942 20.01 27.93 3.61
CA CYS A 942 20.67 27.47 4.83
C CYS A 942 20.68 28.60 5.85
N ASP A 943 20.28 28.33 7.09
CA ASP A 943 20.28 29.33 8.17
C ASP A 943 21.31 28.99 9.25
N THR A 944 21.92 30.01 9.86
CA THR A 944 22.69 29.88 11.11
C THR A 944 22.09 30.79 12.18
N ILE A 945 21.68 30.20 13.31
CA ILE A 945 20.94 30.86 14.39
C ILE A 945 21.71 30.74 15.70
N VAL A 946 22.29 31.82 16.20
CA VAL A 946 22.99 31.87 17.50
C VAL A 946 22.04 32.38 18.59
N PHE A 947 22.06 31.73 19.75
CA PHE A 947 21.22 32.01 20.90
C PHE A 947 21.98 32.65 22.05
N LYS A 948 21.21 33.29 22.95
CA LYS A 948 21.66 33.82 24.24
C LYS A 948 20.57 33.51 25.25
N GLY A 949 20.74 32.42 25.98
CA GLY A 949 19.67 31.82 26.77
C GLY A 949 18.63 31.13 25.87
N ASP A 950 17.36 31.49 26.04
CA ASP A 950 16.20 30.95 25.32
C ASP A 950 15.75 31.83 24.13
N LYS A 951 16.53 32.86 23.80
CA LYS A 951 16.25 33.81 22.70
C LYS A 951 17.37 33.86 21.67
N VAL A 952 16.99 34.15 20.43
CA VAL A 952 17.90 34.35 19.31
C VAL A 952 18.65 35.67 19.48
N GLN A 953 19.98 35.57 19.49
CA GLN A 953 20.92 36.70 19.51
C GLN A 953 21.41 37.02 18.09
N GLU A 954 21.50 36.04 17.20
CA GLU A 954 21.88 36.24 15.81
C GLU A 954 21.13 35.26 14.91
N LEU A 955 20.57 35.72 13.79
CA LEU A 955 20.08 34.88 12.69
C LEU A 955 20.69 35.39 11.38
N ARG A 956 21.35 34.49 10.64
CA ARG A 956 21.77 34.72 9.26
C ARG A 956 21.13 33.71 8.33
N ILE A 957 20.58 34.20 7.23
CA ILE A 957 19.82 33.43 6.25
C ILE A 957 20.61 33.43 4.94
N TYR A 958 21.13 32.28 4.52
CA TYR A 958 21.96 32.13 3.33
C TYR A 958 21.14 31.56 2.18
N MET A 959 20.69 32.46 1.30
CA MET A 959 20.04 32.11 0.04
C MET A 959 20.12 33.25 -0.98
N ASN A 960 19.97 32.89 -2.26
CA ASN A 960 19.67 33.84 -3.32
C ASN A 960 18.15 34.07 -3.38
N ILE A 961 17.69 35.21 -2.85
CA ILE A 961 16.26 35.59 -2.81
C ILE A 961 15.84 36.47 -3.99
N ASP A 962 16.77 36.88 -4.86
CA ASP A 962 16.53 37.74 -6.01
C ASP A 962 15.32 37.30 -6.87
N PRO A 963 15.08 36.00 -7.15
CA PRO A 963 13.90 35.57 -7.90
C PRO A 963 12.55 36.01 -7.31
N VAL A 964 12.48 36.24 -5.99
CA VAL A 964 11.28 36.75 -5.31
C VAL A 964 11.18 38.27 -5.41
N PHE A 965 12.31 38.99 -5.30
CA PHE A 965 12.34 40.43 -5.03
C PHE A 965 12.79 41.37 -6.15
N VAL A 966 13.46 40.91 -7.22
CA VAL A 966 14.10 41.79 -8.23
C VAL A 966 13.24 42.97 -8.69
N PHE A 967 13.48 44.09 -8.01
CA PHE A 967 14.15 45.28 -8.52
C PHE A 967 15.39 45.54 -7.61
N ASP A 968 16.45 46.18 -8.11
CA ASP A 968 17.85 45.96 -7.69
C ASP A 968 18.37 46.48 -6.30
N ASN A 969 19.26 45.68 -5.67
CA ASN A 969 20.54 46.00 -4.96
C ASN A 969 20.70 46.47 -3.46
N ASN A 970 21.50 45.67 -2.70
CA ASN A 970 22.73 46.01 -1.89
C ASN A 970 22.81 46.11 -0.31
N GLU A 971 23.69 45.24 0.28
CA GLU A 971 24.86 45.49 1.20
C GLU A 971 24.93 45.14 2.76
N THR A 972 25.73 44.10 3.12
CA THR A 972 26.95 44.04 4.03
C THR A 972 27.09 43.27 5.41
N GLN A 973 28.09 42.35 5.47
CA GLN A 973 29.26 42.11 6.41
C GLN A 973 29.32 41.20 7.71
N SER A 974 30.30 40.24 7.70
CA SER A 974 31.27 39.77 8.78
C SER A 974 30.79 38.85 9.95
N LYS A 975 31.51 37.88 10.61
CA LYS A 975 32.92 37.29 10.61
C LYS A 975 33.03 35.95 11.49
N PRO A 976 34.21 35.27 11.80
CA PRO A 976 34.29 33.77 11.96
C PRO A 976 35.04 33.14 13.19
N ALA A 977 35.07 31.77 13.33
CA ALA A 977 36.19 30.93 13.86
C ALA A 977 35.98 29.37 13.76
N SER A 978 37.06 28.57 13.59
CA SER A 978 37.07 27.16 13.09
C SER A 978 37.79 26.08 13.96
N SER A 979 37.59 24.76 13.71
CA SER A 979 38.62 23.67 13.88
C SER A 979 38.22 22.31 13.21
N SER A 980 39.07 21.26 13.24
CA SER A 980 39.21 20.22 12.17
C SER A 980 39.14 18.72 12.57
N GLY A 981 38.92 17.84 11.58
CA GLY A 981 38.78 16.37 11.69
C GLY A 981 39.83 15.51 10.93
N SER A 982 39.42 14.31 10.48
CA SER A 982 40.28 13.24 9.90
C SER A 982 40.12 13.06 8.39
N LEU A 983 38.89 12.88 7.88
CA LEU A 983 38.58 12.98 6.44
C LEU A 983 38.95 14.37 5.89
N THR A 984 38.94 15.39 6.76
CA THR A 984 39.53 16.72 6.51
C THR A 984 40.88 16.66 5.79
N LYS A 985 41.78 15.72 6.14
CA LYS A 985 43.12 15.65 5.52
C LYS A 985 43.11 15.22 4.05
N THR A 986 42.11 14.47 3.62
CA THR A 986 41.89 14.15 2.21
C THR A 986 41.38 15.39 1.49
N LEU A 987 40.46 16.12 2.10
CA LEU A 987 39.91 17.36 1.57
C LEU A 987 40.96 18.48 1.47
N GLU A 988 41.83 18.64 2.47
CA GLU A 988 42.99 19.57 2.45
C GLU A 988 43.92 19.30 1.27
N LYS A 989 44.19 18.03 0.94
CA LYS A 989 45.01 17.64 -0.21
C LYS A 989 44.30 17.91 -1.54
N MET A 990 43.01 17.59 -1.63
CA MET A 990 42.18 17.92 -2.80
C MET A 990 42.20 19.43 -3.06
N TYR A 991 42.04 20.26 -2.02
CA TYR A 991 42.16 21.70 -2.14
C TYR A 991 43.57 22.18 -2.50
N ALA A 992 44.62 21.55 -1.99
CA ALA A 992 46.00 21.86 -2.41
C ALA A 992 46.21 21.59 -3.90
N ALA A 993 45.71 20.47 -4.42
CA ALA A 993 45.74 20.16 -5.86
C ALA A 993 44.91 21.16 -6.68
N LEU A 994 43.71 21.53 -6.21
CA LEU A 994 42.85 22.54 -6.84
C LEU A 994 43.49 23.93 -6.88
N HIS A 995 44.09 24.38 -5.77
CA HIS A 995 44.83 25.65 -5.69
C HIS A 995 46.09 25.68 -6.56
N ALA A 996 46.71 24.52 -6.81
CA ALA A 996 47.84 24.36 -7.72
C ALA A 996 47.44 24.22 -9.20
N GLU A 997 46.13 24.15 -9.50
CA GLU A 997 45.58 23.75 -10.81
C GLU A 997 46.16 22.38 -11.29
N ASN A 998 46.51 21.48 -10.36
CA ASN A 998 47.02 20.13 -10.65
C ASN A 998 45.86 19.16 -10.90
N TRP A 999 45.27 19.25 -12.08
CA TRP A 999 44.05 18.52 -12.44
C TRP A 999 44.20 16.99 -12.39
N ASP A 1000 45.36 16.44 -12.74
CA ASP A 1000 45.60 15.00 -12.72
C ASP A 1000 45.54 14.44 -11.29
N GLU A 1001 46.13 15.14 -10.32
CA GLU A 1001 46.04 14.78 -8.90
C GLU A 1001 44.64 15.06 -8.34
N PHE A 1002 44.04 16.20 -8.68
CA PHE A 1002 42.70 16.60 -8.26
C PHE A 1002 41.63 15.56 -8.64
N MET A 1003 41.69 15.00 -9.85
CA MET A 1003 40.73 13.96 -10.28
C MET A 1003 40.84 12.65 -9.47
N THR A 1004 41.99 12.37 -8.83
CA THR A 1004 42.17 11.12 -8.07
C THR A 1004 41.32 11.02 -6.80
N PHE A 1005 40.91 12.16 -6.23
CA PHE A 1005 40.10 12.22 -5.01
C PHE A 1005 38.64 11.83 -5.19
N PHE A 1006 38.20 11.59 -6.44
CA PHE A 1006 36.80 11.31 -6.77
C PHE A 1006 36.57 9.86 -7.20
N THR A 1007 35.31 9.41 -7.10
CA THR A 1007 34.85 8.17 -7.76
C THR A 1007 34.58 8.42 -9.26
N PRO A 1008 34.58 7.37 -10.11
CA PRO A 1008 34.29 7.53 -11.55
C PRO A 1008 32.89 8.12 -11.85
N ASN A 1009 31.96 7.96 -10.91
CA ASN A 1009 30.57 8.40 -10.99
C ASN A 1009 30.26 9.64 -10.13
N LEU A 1010 31.28 10.47 -9.82
CA LEU A 1010 31.12 11.72 -9.07
C LEU A 1010 29.89 12.52 -9.51
N LEU A 1011 29.04 12.90 -8.56
CA LEU A 1011 28.02 13.95 -8.76
C LEU A 1011 28.54 15.27 -8.19
N TYR A 1012 28.84 16.23 -9.06
CA TYR A 1012 29.19 17.59 -8.67
C TYR A 1012 28.04 18.55 -9.00
N LYS A 1013 27.56 19.34 -8.03
CA LYS A 1013 26.45 20.30 -8.26
C LYS A 1013 26.67 21.63 -7.54
N ILE A 1014 26.52 22.74 -8.27
CA ILE A 1014 26.64 24.10 -7.73
C ILE A 1014 25.25 24.76 -7.70
N GLY A 1015 24.70 24.99 -6.51
CA GLY A 1015 23.41 25.63 -6.29
C GLY A 1015 22.27 24.92 -7.02
N ALA A 1016 21.48 25.68 -7.78
CA ALA A 1016 20.34 25.15 -8.53
C ALA A 1016 20.73 24.45 -9.86
N ASN A 1017 21.93 24.68 -10.38
CA ASN A 1017 22.36 24.25 -11.73
C ASN A 1017 22.35 22.73 -11.93
N ASP A 1018 22.32 22.26 -13.17
CA ASP A 1018 22.35 20.82 -13.46
C ASP A 1018 23.60 20.14 -12.90
N PRO A 1019 23.49 18.88 -12.43
CA PRO A 1019 24.62 18.15 -11.88
C PRO A 1019 25.62 17.76 -12.99
N VAL A 1020 26.89 18.02 -12.74
CA VAL A 1020 28.00 17.58 -13.56
C VAL A 1020 28.43 16.19 -13.08
N ILE A 1021 28.41 15.21 -13.98
CA ILE A 1021 28.73 13.81 -13.66
C ILE A 1021 30.11 13.45 -14.19
N GLY A 1022 30.96 12.90 -13.31
CA GLY A 1022 32.30 12.42 -13.60
C GLY A 1022 33.43 13.42 -13.27
N PRO A 1023 34.63 12.95 -12.86
CA PRO A 1023 35.75 13.81 -12.48
C PRO A 1023 36.23 14.74 -13.61
N GLU A 1024 36.25 14.26 -14.86
CA GLU A 1024 36.69 15.03 -16.02
C GLU A 1024 35.75 16.21 -16.32
N ALA A 1025 34.45 16.00 -16.22
CA ALA A 1025 33.47 17.07 -16.44
C ALA A 1025 33.50 18.11 -15.30
N CYS A 1026 33.73 17.66 -14.05
CA CYS A 1026 33.96 18.55 -12.90
C CYS A 1026 35.21 19.43 -13.09
N ARG A 1027 36.33 18.82 -13.53
CA ARG A 1027 37.56 19.54 -13.93
C ARG A 1027 37.27 20.59 -14.99
N ASP A 1028 36.53 20.25 -16.04
CA ASP A 1028 36.29 21.15 -17.16
C ASP A 1028 35.42 22.36 -16.78
N LEU A 1029 34.41 22.17 -15.93
CA LEU A 1029 33.62 23.28 -15.37
C LEU A 1029 34.48 24.19 -14.46
N LEU A 1030 35.24 23.61 -13.53
CA LEU A 1030 36.11 24.39 -12.63
C LEU A 1030 37.20 25.14 -13.43
N SER A 1031 37.78 24.50 -14.45
CA SER A 1031 38.72 25.13 -15.39
C SER A 1031 38.07 26.27 -16.18
N HIS A 1032 36.78 26.18 -16.50
CA HIS A 1032 36.04 27.29 -17.11
C HIS A 1032 35.90 28.47 -16.14
N ILE A 1033 35.41 28.22 -14.92
CA ILE A 1033 35.24 29.24 -13.86
C ILE A 1033 36.58 29.94 -13.57
N TYR A 1034 37.67 29.17 -13.51
CA TYR A 1034 39.01 29.70 -13.23
C TYR A 1034 39.66 30.45 -14.41
N LYS A 1035 39.08 30.46 -15.62
CA LYS A 1035 39.50 31.45 -16.66
C LYS A 1035 39.13 32.88 -16.24
N THR A 1036 38.03 33.03 -15.51
CA THR A 1036 37.46 34.33 -15.13
C THR A 1036 37.81 34.72 -13.69
N LEU A 1037 37.86 33.77 -12.77
CA LEU A 1037 38.20 33.99 -11.36
C LEU A 1037 39.57 33.40 -11.02
N LYS A 1038 40.41 34.13 -10.27
CA LYS A 1038 41.57 33.56 -9.59
C LYS A 1038 41.17 33.28 -8.14
N LEU A 1039 40.99 32.02 -7.79
CA LEU A 1039 40.88 31.60 -6.39
C LEU A 1039 42.14 32.04 -5.63
N THR A 1040 41.95 32.66 -4.46
CA THR A 1040 43.05 33.17 -3.62
C THR A 1040 43.14 32.46 -2.29
N THR A 1041 42.06 32.42 -1.50
CA THR A 1041 41.98 31.68 -0.24
C THR A 1041 40.56 31.13 -0.07
N HIS A 1042 40.46 29.97 0.56
CA HIS A 1042 39.24 29.54 1.24
C HIS A 1042 39.40 29.91 2.72
N ASN A 1043 38.62 30.86 3.22
CA ASN A 1043 38.60 31.15 4.66
C ASN A 1043 37.53 30.26 5.29
N THR A 1044 37.92 29.07 5.76
CA THR A 1044 37.03 28.19 6.52
C THR A 1044 36.45 28.92 7.73
N ARG A 1045 35.12 29.05 7.74
CA ARG A 1045 34.36 29.58 8.88
C ARG A 1045 34.02 28.45 9.85
N GLY A 1046 33.54 27.33 9.33
CA GLY A 1046 33.25 26.10 10.09
C GLY A 1046 33.46 24.86 9.24
N MET A 1047 33.80 23.74 9.86
CA MET A 1047 33.95 22.46 9.19
C MET A 1047 33.55 21.33 10.13
N TRP A 1048 32.70 20.44 9.65
CA TRP A 1048 32.07 19.39 10.45
C TRP A 1048 32.18 18.06 9.71
N GLU A 1049 32.78 17.06 10.36
CA GLU A 1049 32.91 15.70 9.86
C GLU A 1049 31.85 14.82 10.55
N ILE A 1050 30.92 14.28 9.77
CA ILE A 1050 29.74 13.56 10.24
C ILE A 1050 29.64 12.25 9.45
N GLY A 1051 30.12 11.16 10.04
CA GLY A 1051 30.15 9.85 9.38
C GLY A 1051 31.06 9.86 8.14
N ASN A 1052 30.49 9.61 6.96
CA ASN A 1052 31.18 9.70 5.68
C ASN A 1052 30.96 11.06 4.97
N THR A 1053 30.47 12.08 5.67
CA THR A 1053 30.15 13.39 5.10
C THR A 1053 31.02 14.48 5.75
N ILE A 1054 31.56 15.40 4.95
CA ILE A 1054 32.13 16.67 5.45
C ILE A 1054 31.22 17.80 5.00
N ILE A 1055 30.85 18.68 5.92
CA ILE A 1055 30.26 19.98 5.63
C ILE A 1055 31.32 21.04 5.90
N LEU A 1056 31.51 21.98 4.97
CA LEU A 1056 32.51 23.04 5.03
C LEU A 1056 31.85 24.39 4.72
N GLU A 1057 31.66 25.22 5.74
CA GLU A 1057 31.26 26.63 5.59
C GLU A 1057 32.53 27.47 5.42
N MET A 1058 32.57 28.31 4.39
CA MET A 1058 33.73 29.15 4.10
C MET A 1058 33.39 30.41 3.30
N ASP A 1059 34.31 31.38 3.35
CA ASP A 1059 34.41 32.41 2.31
C ASP A 1059 35.42 31.97 1.26
N ALA A 1060 34.94 31.61 0.07
CA ALA A 1060 35.78 31.41 -1.11
C ALA A 1060 36.13 32.78 -1.71
N ASN A 1061 37.39 33.20 -1.56
CA ASN A 1061 37.85 34.51 -2.00
C ASN A 1061 38.50 34.43 -3.37
N TYR A 1062 37.99 35.21 -4.32
CA TYR A 1062 38.50 35.30 -5.67
C TYR A 1062 39.00 36.71 -5.98
N ILE A 1063 39.99 36.81 -6.86
CA ILE A 1063 40.27 38.04 -7.62
C ILE A 1063 39.78 37.77 -9.04
N HIS A 1064 38.81 38.54 -9.51
CA HIS A 1064 38.33 38.44 -10.87
C HIS A 1064 39.44 38.86 -11.84
N LYS A 1065 39.82 37.97 -12.77
CA LYS A 1065 41.08 38.06 -13.53
C LYS A 1065 41.10 39.25 -14.49
N VAL A 1066 39.94 39.79 -14.88
CA VAL A 1066 39.80 40.92 -15.83
C VAL A 1066 39.89 42.28 -15.12
N ASP A 1067 38.91 42.62 -14.29
CA ASP A 1067 38.76 43.94 -13.62
C ASP A 1067 39.56 44.08 -12.30
N LYS A 1068 40.18 42.99 -11.83
CA LYS A 1068 40.95 42.88 -10.57
C LYS A 1068 40.16 43.10 -9.30
N ARG A 1069 38.81 43.11 -9.34
CA ARG A 1069 38.02 43.24 -8.10
C ARG A 1069 38.14 41.97 -7.25
N PHE A 1070 38.21 42.18 -5.94
CA PHE A 1070 38.07 41.11 -4.96
C PHE A 1070 36.59 40.73 -4.87
N VAL A 1071 36.30 39.43 -4.93
CA VAL A 1071 34.96 38.87 -4.75
C VAL A 1071 35.04 37.82 -3.65
N GLN A 1072 34.30 38.04 -2.57
CA GLN A 1072 34.10 37.06 -1.52
C GLN A 1072 32.79 36.34 -1.79
N VAL A 1073 32.86 35.02 -1.96
CA VAL A 1073 31.69 34.14 -2.13
C VAL A 1073 31.53 33.36 -0.84
N PRO A 1074 30.56 33.69 0.03
CA PRO A 1074 30.19 32.80 1.11
C PRO A 1074 29.57 31.54 0.48
N CYS A 1075 30.08 30.37 0.86
CA CYS A 1075 29.54 29.10 0.40
C CYS A 1075 29.61 28.01 1.47
N THR A 1076 28.66 27.08 1.38
CA THR A 1076 28.68 25.83 2.13
C THR A 1076 28.87 24.68 1.15
N ASP A 1077 29.93 23.92 1.34
CA ASP A 1077 30.24 22.73 0.55
C ASP A 1077 29.92 21.48 1.36
N ILE A 1078 29.27 20.50 0.72
CA ILE A 1078 28.93 19.20 1.29
C ILE A 1078 29.60 18.12 0.44
N TYR A 1079 30.49 17.35 1.05
CA TYR A 1079 31.22 16.23 0.46
C TYR A 1079 30.73 14.93 1.05
N ARG A 1080 30.39 13.93 0.22
CA ARG A 1080 30.08 12.56 0.66
C ARG A 1080 31.10 11.58 0.10
N PHE A 1081 31.61 10.73 0.99
CA PHE A 1081 32.72 9.82 0.73
C PHE A 1081 32.27 8.36 0.61
N ASP A 1082 32.90 7.63 -0.30
CA ASP A 1082 32.90 6.17 -0.41
C ASP A 1082 34.36 5.72 -0.26
N GLY A 1083 34.67 5.05 0.86
CA GLY A 1083 36.05 4.84 1.29
C GLY A 1083 36.80 6.17 1.52
N ASP A 1084 37.88 6.38 0.78
CA ASP A 1084 38.70 7.59 0.79
C ASP A 1084 38.41 8.55 -0.37
N LYS A 1085 37.40 8.26 -1.21
CA LYS A 1085 37.03 9.04 -2.41
C LYS A 1085 35.69 9.73 -2.27
N ILE A 1086 35.57 10.92 -2.84
CA ILE A 1086 34.33 11.70 -2.89
C ILE A 1086 33.46 11.18 -4.05
N TYR A 1087 32.23 10.74 -3.76
CA TYR A 1087 31.24 10.35 -4.78
C TYR A 1087 30.19 11.44 -5.03
N GLU A 1088 30.02 12.38 -4.10
CA GLU A 1088 29.13 13.52 -4.26
C GLU A 1088 29.74 14.77 -3.63
N TRP A 1089 29.72 15.88 -4.37
CA TRP A 1089 30.13 17.20 -3.90
C TRP A 1089 29.08 18.24 -4.31
N ARG A 1090 28.46 18.87 -3.32
CA ARG A 1090 27.49 19.95 -3.51
C ARG A 1090 28.07 21.25 -2.98
N VAL A 1091 27.93 22.32 -3.75
CA VAL A 1091 28.37 23.68 -3.39
C VAL A 1091 27.12 24.55 -3.35
N TYR A 1092 26.92 25.29 -2.26
CA TYR A 1092 25.86 26.29 -2.17
C TYR A 1092 26.48 27.69 -2.03
N PRO A 1093 26.90 28.33 -3.13
CA PRO A 1093 27.52 29.65 -3.09
C PRO A 1093 26.50 30.77 -3.34
N ASP A 1094 26.74 31.93 -2.72
CA ASP A 1094 26.24 33.18 -3.30
C ASP A 1094 27.17 33.67 -4.41
N ALA A 1095 26.88 33.23 -5.64
CA ALA A 1095 27.66 33.61 -6.82
C ALA A 1095 27.27 34.98 -7.41
N SER A 1096 26.29 35.71 -6.84
CA SER A 1096 25.72 36.95 -7.42
C SER A 1096 26.78 37.98 -7.82
N GLN A 1097 27.77 38.19 -6.95
CA GLN A 1097 28.84 39.16 -7.19
C GLN A 1097 29.96 38.66 -8.10
N THR A 1098 30.00 37.38 -8.50
CA THR A 1098 31.12 36.82 -9.28
C THR A 1098 31.17 37.29 -10.73
N GLY A 1099 30.02 37.56 -11.35
CA GLY A 1099 29.91 37.83 -12.79
C GLY A 1099 30.13 36.59 -13.68
N VAL A 1100 30.24 35.39 -13.11
CA VAL A 1100 30.39 34.13 -13.84
C VAL A 1100 29.02 33.48 -14.00
N ARG A 1101 28.66 33.09 -15.23
CA ARG A 1101 27.58 32.13 -15.47
C ARG A 1101 28.18 30.73 -15.40
N ILE A 1102 27.54 29.87 -14.60
CA ILE A 1102 27.88 28.47 -14.37
C ILE A 1102 27.04 27.61 -15.30
#